data_AF-A0A6I4MPJ8-F1
#
_entry.id   AF-A0A6I4MPJ8-F1
#
_cell.length_a   1.000
_cell.length_b   1.000
_cell.length_c   1.000
_cell.angle_alpha   90.00
_cell.angle_beta   90.00
_cell.angle_gamma   90.00
#
_symmetry.space_group_name_H-M   'P 1'
#
loop_
_entity.id
_entity.type
_entity.pdbx_description
1 polymer ?
#
loop_
_entity_poly.entity_id
_entity_poly.type
_entity_poly.pdbx_seq_one_letter_code
_entity_poly.pdbx_strand_id
1 'polypeptide(L)'
;MRLTPDPAARHRLEALFEASWKLKKALKRDARSRALAYRAGHRRRRDREAAKQWRARLGLSRDALERTAYRHLDASGHLKHHLSKAVAMHLANEVWTGVERHLFPDASGRRHGPPRVGPWWEFTRIPGRARSHTRARKWETFRLHGTLAGHLTQYAAPGLPDEPGELTPQRAAALSAGVSVLAQPRTLPVPSPPRSGGRGRGSWWEYDGPLTLVYAGGPDGRRGELVVPVRLPQGAGQWPHLLHTLADPQAWHKVDLVRRRDPAEPGGWAYEAHLMVLAPAYVPASTAARRAAAPSMRRGGVDGNVSNLAVVSVPAEPDAAAASREAAVVSSKVSMSQDERARLARRERKRRGRQRALERSRRASNAAQYELSRRQRERHQRRQAAGLTARQVPVPGGPRVARADGRPRRSHRRDTLSTSYLRLRARQTAADQRTAQSRTSRARDIAGQIVAVHGPHLVIEDCDITTWFRLWGPACGRFTPGMLISALEQECRAAGGRLLRASTRTTALSQHCPCGRRVPKHLGVRTHHCRIEDGGCGLTGDRDLVAAALAAFTHLHDPGDPSTARVDYTTSRRVLCAGGPGLPGALTESTAPIPINGASNAEVGNAAATHHPRPRHKLQRGRKRAASARRTRTSTVPTPDEPPPPTTGGAPVTPDRHRPRTRLSNKTPPQDLLNRP
;
A
#
# COMPACT_ATOMS: atom_id res chain seq x y z
N MET A 1 -1.19 -7.73 15.23
CA MET A 1 -2.00 -7.44 16.44
C MET A 1 -1.52 -6.14 17.07
N ARG A 2 -2.40 -5.31 17.65
CA ARG A 2 -2.02 -4.04 18.31
C ARG A 2 -1.66 -4.31 19.77
N LEU A 3 -0.61 -3.68 20.28
CA LEU A 3 -0.19 -3.77 21.67
C LEU A 3 -0.66 -2.54 22.45
N THR A 4 -1.09 -2.73 23.69
CA THR A 4 -1.56 -1.65 24.57
C THR A 4 -0.70 -1.56 25.84
N PRO A 5 0.56 -1.11 25.73
CA PRO A 5 1.42 -0.97 26.89
C PRO A 5 0.90 0.13 27.81
N ASP A 6 0.89 -0.16 29.11
CA ASP A 6 0.79 0.85 30.15
C ASP A 6 2.03 1.79 30.12
N PRO A 7 2.07 2.87 30.93
CA PRO A 7 3.21 3.79 30.92
C PRO A 7 4.57 3.13 31.20
N ALA A 8 4.63 2.17 32.13
CA ALA A 8 5.87 1.50 32.52
C ALA A 8 6.39 0.54 31.43
N ALA A 9 5.51 -0.30 30.90
CA ALA A 9 5.79 -1.18 29.77
C ALA A 9 6.16 -0.39 28.51
N ARG A 10 5.55 0.78 28.29
CA ARG A 10 5.89 1.66 27.16
C ARG A 10 7.32 2.17 27.26
N HIS A 11 7.72 2.67 28.43
CA HIS A 11 9.09 3.10 28.65
C HIS A 11 10.09 1.96 28.43
N ARG A 12 9.77 0.75 28.90
CA ARG A 12 10.60 -0.46 28.67
C ARG A 12 10.67 -0.86 27.19
N LEU A 13 9.57 -0.76 26.45
CA LEU A 13 9.55 -0.98 25.00
C LEU A 13 10.42 0.04 24.26
N GLU A 14 10.35 1.32 24.63
CA GLU A 14 11.18 2.37 24.04
C GLU A 14 12.67 2.09 24.26
N ALA A 15 13.06 1.74 25.49
CA ALA A 15 14.43 1.35 25.83
C ALA A 15 14.88 0.09 25.06
N LEU A 16 13.99 -0.91 24.90
CA LEU A 16 14.26 -2.12 24.11
C LEU A 16 14.52 -1.79 22.63
N PHE A 17 13.70 -0.94 22.02
CA PHE A 17 13.92 -0.48 20.65
C PHE A 17 15.23 0.30 20.54
N GLU A 18 15.53 1.18 21.50
CA GLU A 18 16.73 2.02 21.48
C GLU A 18 17.99 1.17 21.57
N ALA A 19 18.02 0.25 22.53
CA ALA A 19 19.10 -0.70 22.68
C ALA A 19 19.29 -1.53 21.41
N SER A 20 18.20 -2.07 20.85
CA SER A 20 18.24 -2.85 19.60
C SER A 20 18.78 -2.05 18.42
N TRP A 21 18.41 -0.77 18.30
CA TRP A 21 18.93 0.11 17.26
C TRP A 21 20.41 0.41 17.45
N LYS A 22 20.86 0.73 18.69
CA LYS A 22 22.27 0.98 18.99
C LYS A 22 23.13 -0.23 18.60
N LEU A 23 22.70 -1.44 19.00
CA LEU A 23 23.38 -2.69 18.65
C LEU A 23 23.40 -2.92 17.13
N LYS A 24 22.24 -2.87 16.45
CA LYS A 24 22.17 -3.07 14.99
C LYS A 24 22.97 -2.02 14.23
N LYS A 25 23.01 -0.78 14.71
CA LYS A 25 23.80 0.31 14.12
C LYS A 25 25.30 0.03 14.24
N ALA A 26 25.79 -0.39 15.41
CA ALA A 26 27.18 -0.79 15.59
C ALA A 26 27.54 -1.95 14.65
N LEU A 27 26.71 -2.99 14.64
CA LEU A 27 26.92 -4.16 13.80
C LEU A 27 26.91 -3.84 12.30
N LYS A 28 26.00 -2.96 11.84
CA LYS A 28 25.99 -2.51 10.44
C LYS A 28 27.25 -1.72 10.05
N ARG A 29 27.83 -0.95 10.97
CA ARG A 29 29.08 -0.21 10.71
C ARG A 29 30.25 -1.15 10.55
N ASP A 30 30.37 -2.11 11.47
CA ASP A 30 31.39 -3.14 11.43
C ASP A 30 31.25 -4.02 10.16
N ALA A 31 30.04 -4.53 9.89
CA ALA A 31 29.74 -5.30 8.69
C ALA A 31 30.03 -4.51 7.39
N ARG A 32 29.72 -3.20 7.36
CA ARG A 32 30.05 -2.33 6.22
C ARG A 32 31.56 -2.18 6.06
N SER A 33 32.30 -1.97 7.15
CA SER A 33 33.76 -1.86 7.11
C SER A 33 34.39 -3.13 6.53
N ARG A 34 33.99 -4.30 7.04
CA ARG A 34 34.41 -5.61 6.54
C ARG A 34 34.06 -5.81 5.06
N ALA A 35 32.84 -5.44 4.64
CA ALA A 35 32.41 -5.56 3.25
C ALA A 35 33.21 -4.65 2.30
N LEU A 36 33.55 -3.43 2.73
CA LEU A 36 34.41 -2.53 1.96
C LEU A 36 35.85 -3.06 1.86
N ALA A 37 36.41 -3.59 2.95
CA ALA A 37 37.71 -4.24 2.94
C ALA A 37 37.74 -5.46 2.00
N TYR A 38 36.67 -6.25 2.00
CA TYR A 38 36.52 -7.36 1.06
C TYR A 38 36.55 -6.89 -0.40
N ARG A 39 35.84 -5.79 -0.70
CA ARG A 39 35.82 -5.20 -2.05
C ARG A 39 37.17 -4.65 -2.48
N ALA A 40 37.88 -3.96 -1.58
CA ALA A 40 39.20 -3.38 -1.82
C ALA A 40 40.27 -4.45 -2.17
N GLY A 41 40.15 -5.65 -1.59
CA GLY A 41 41.03 -6.79 -1.88
C GLY A 41 40.79 -7.45 -3.25
N HIS A 42 40.75 -6.68 -4.34
CA HIS A 42 40.42 -7.16 -5.69
C HIS A 42 41.32 -8.31 -6.16
N ARG A 43 42.64 -8.27 -5.90
CA ARG A 43 43.58 -9.34 -6.27
C ARG A 43 43.21 -10.68 -5.62
N ARG A 44 42.85 -10.65 -4.33
CA ARG A 44 42.44 -11.82 -3.53
C ARG A 44 41.05 -12.36 -3.93
N ARG A 45 40.30 -11.65 -4.78
CA ARG A 45 38.98 -12.05 -5.27
C ARG A 45 38.99 -12.61 -6.69
N ARG A 46 40.17 -12.72 -7.33
CA ARG A 46 40.29 -13.31 -8.68
C ARG A 46 40.05 -14.82 -8.65
N ASP A 47 40.63 -15.49 -7.65
CA ASP A 47 40.41 -16.90 -7.39
C ASP A 47 39.27 -17.12 -6.36
N ARG A 48 38.48 -18.18 -6.56
CA ARG A 48 37.28 -18.47 -5.75
C ARG A 48 37.64 -18.91 -4.34
N GLU A 49 38.67 -19.74 -4.17
CA GLU A 49 39.09 -20.22 -2.85
C GLU A 49 39.81 -19.11 -2.08
N ALA A 50 40.68 -18.34 -2.74
CA ALA A 50 41.29 -17.14 -2.16
C ALA A 50 40.23 -16.10 -1.72
N ALA A 51 39.15 -15.93 -2.50
CA ALA A 51 38.04 -15.05 -2.15
C ALA A 51 37.29 -15.56 -0.90
N LYS A 52 37.03 -16.88 -0.83
CA LYS A 52 36.38 -17.52 0.32
C LYS A 52 37.23 -17.40 1.58
N GLN A 53 38.53 -17.66 1.50
CA GLN A 53 39.48 -17.48 2.61
C GLN A 53 39.59 -16.01 3.03
N TRP A 54 39.62 -15.08 2.08
CA TRP A 54 39.64 -13.64 2.37
C TRP A 54 38.37 -13.19 3.10
N ARG A 55 37.20 -13.67 2.64
CA ARG A 55 35.91 -13.44 3.31
C ARG A 55 35.90 -13.99 4.74
N ALA A 56 36.42 -15.20 4.94
CA ALA A 56 36.52 -15.83 6.26
C ALA A 56 37.41 -15.03 7.22
N ARG A 57 38.60 -14.59 6.76
CA ARG A 57 39.52 -13.73 7.54
C ARG A 57 38.88 -12.41 7.98
N LEU A 58 38.05 -11.82 7.13
CA LEU A 58 37.31 -10.60 7.46
C LEU A 58 36.11 -10.84 8.37
N GLY A 59 35.81 -12.10 8.74
CA GLY A 59 34.62 -12.43 9.53
C GLY A 59 33.33 -12.06 8.82
N LEU A 60 33.28 -12.21 7.49
CA LEU A 60 32.07 -12.02 6.67
C LEU A 60 31.33 -13.35 6.51
N SER A 61 30.78 -13.82 7.61
CA SER A 61 29.83 -14.92 7.65
C SER A 61 28.70 -14.58 8.62
N ARG A 62 27.60 -15.34 8.52
CA ARG A 62 26.48 -15.27 9.45
C ARG A 62 26.97 -15.40 10.90
N ASP A 63 27.65 -16.49 11.23
CA ASP A 63 28.11 -16.79 12.58
C ASP A 63 29.12 -15.77 13.12
N ALA A 64 29.99 -15.22 12.26
CA ALA A 64 30.94 -14.20 12.66
C ALA A 64 30.26 -12.88 13.04
N LEU A 65 29.17 -12.51 12.35
CA LEU A 65 28.35 -11.35 12.74
C LEU A 65 27.54 -11.62 14.00
N GLU A 66 27.04 -12.84 14.20
CA GLU A 66 26.38 -13.23 15.47
C GLU A 66 27.35 -13.11 16.66
N ARG A 67 28.56 -13.68 16.55
CA ARG A 67 29.61 -13.52 17.58
C ARG A 67 29.99 -12.05 17.81
N THR A 68 30.03 -11.25 16.74
CA THR A 68 30.29 -9.81 16.85
C THR A 68 29.17 -9.09 17.59
N ALA A 69 27.91 -9.45 17.34
CA ALA A 69 26.77 -8.88 18.07
C ALA A 69 26.81 -9.24 19.55
N TYR A 70 27.21 -10.47 19.90
CA TYR A 70 27.42 -10.86 21.30
C TYR A 70 28.51 -10.03 21.96
N ARG A 71 29.68 -9.89 21.33
CA ARG A 71 30.75 -9.02 21.85
C ARG A 71 30.29 -7.58 22.05
N HIS A 72 29.53 -7.00 21.11
CA HIS A 72 29.00 -5.65 21.28
C HIS A 72 28.01 -5.55 22.45
N LEU A 73 27.16 -6.57 22.63
CA LEU A 73 26.24 -6.64 23.76
C LEU A 73 27.01 -6.79 25.09
N ASP A 74 28.02 -7.66 25.11
CA ASP A 74 28.86 -7.95 26.28
C ASP A 74 29.69 -6.74 26.70
N ALA A 75 30.41 -6.11 25.77
CA ALA A 75 31.24 -4.93 26.03
C ALA A 75 30.42 -3.71 26.47
N SER A 76 29.13 -3.64 26.11
CA SER A 76 28.33 -2.47 26.41
C SER A 76 27.80 -2.43 27.84
N GLY A 77 27.64 -3.58 28.51
CA GLY A 77 27.02 -3.70 29.84
C GLY A 77 25.55 -3.25 29.89
N HIS A 78 25.29 -1.95 29.77
CA HIS A 78 23.97 -1.32 29.88
C HIS A 78 22.92 -1.86 28.88
N LEU A 79 23.34 -2.32 27.70
CA LEU A 79 22.42 -2.89 26.71
C LEU A 79 21.82 -4.23 27.20
N LYS A 80 22.51 -4.98 28.07
CA LYS A 80 22.02 -6.25 28.63
C LYS A 80 20.86 -6.09 29.61
N HIS A 81 20.62 -4.89 30.13
CA HIS A 81 19.41 -4.60 30.90
C HIS A 81 18.14 -4.67 30.03
N HIS A 82 18.29 -4.57 28.71
CA HIS A 82 17.18 -4.50 27.76
C HIS A 82 17.19 -5.65 26.75
N LEU A 83 18.36 -6.10 26.30
CA LEU A 83 18.51 -7.08 25.23
C LEU A 83 18.98 -8.44 25.74
N SER A 84 18.35 -9.50 25.24
CA SER A 84 18.87 -10.86 25.33
C SER A 84 19.88 -11.14 24.21
N LYS A 85 20.73 -12.16 24.41
CA LYS A 85 21.60 -12.68 23.34
C LYS A 85 20.79 -13.15 22.12
N ALA A 86 19.57 -13.65 22.32
CA ALA A 86 18.69 -14.03 21.21
C ALA A 86 18.32 -12.83 20.33
N VAL A 87 17.95 -11.67 20.91
CA VAL A 87 17.71 -10.45 20.14
C VAL A 87 18.96 -10.03 19.35
N ALA A 88 20.14 -10.06 19.98
CA ALA A 88 21.41 -9.75 19.32
C ALA A 88 21.66 -10.64 18.10
N MET A 89 21.45 -11.95 18.24
CA MET A 89 21.56 -12.93 17.16
C MET A 89 20.59 -12.64 16.00
N HIS A 90 19.33 -12.30 16.28
CA HIS A 90 18.35 -12.00 15.22
C HIS A 90 18.67 -10.71 14.49
N LEU A 91 19.13 -9.68 15.20
CA LEU A 91 19.60 -8.45 14.58
C LEU A 91 20.82 -8.72 13.70
N ALA A 92 21.73 -9.62 14.12
CA ALA A 92 22.88 -10.03 13.31
C ALA A 92 22.48 -10.75 12.03
N ASN A 93 21.52 -11.67 12.11
CA ASN A 93 20.97 -12.36 10.94
C ASN A 93 20.37 -11.38 9.93
N GLU A 94 19.62 -10.38 10.39
CA GLU A 94 19.06 -9.37 9.50
C GLU A 94 20.15 -8.48 8.86
N VAL A 95 21.24 -8.19 9.57
CA VAL A 95 22.39 -7.49 9.00
C VAL A 95 23.11 -8.37 7.97
N TRP A 96 23.29 -9.66 8.26
CA TRP A 96 23.89 -10.63 7.35
C TRP A 96 23.12 -10.71 6.03
N THR A 97 21.79 -10.80 6.04
CA THR A 97 20.99 -10.81 4.80
C THR A 97 21.28 -9.59 3.92
N GLY A 98 21.51 -8.41 4.51
CA GLY A 98 21.89 -7.22 3.77
C GLY A 98 23.32 -7.26 3.21
N VAL A 99 24.25 -7.87 3.96
CA VAL A 99 25.64 -8.09 3.54
C VAL A 99 25.70 -9.12 2.42
N GLU A 100 25.00 -10.24 2.55
CA GLU A 100 24.92 -11.32 1.57
C GLU A 100 24.47 -10.81 0.20
N ARG A 101 23.39 -10.03 0.15
CA ARG A 101 22.91 -9.39 -1.09
C ARG A 101 23.90 -8.39 -1.70
N HIS A 102 24.81 -7.85 -0.90
CA HIS A 102 25.91 -7.01 -1.40
C HIS A 102 27.08 -7.85 -1.91
N LEU A 103 27.36 -8.98 -1.25
CA LEU A 103 28.48 -9.87 -1.55
C LEU A 103 28.22 -10.84 -2.70
N PHE A 104 26.95 -11.18 -2.99
CA PHE A 104 26.56 -12.13 -4.02
C PHE A 104 25.50 -11.52 -4.95
N PRO A 105 25.54 -11.84 -6.26
CA PRO A 105 24.50 -11.42 -7.18
C PRO A 105 23.21 -12.21 -6.91
N ASP A 106 22.06 -11.59 -7.22
CA ASP A 106 20.79 -12.29 -7.31
C ASP A 106 20.69 -13.11 -8.61
N ALA A 107 19.55 -13.77 -8.82
CA ALA A 107 19.30 -14.58 -10.02
C ALA A 107 19.39 -13.77 -11.33
N SER A 108 19.29 -12.44 -11.29
CA SER A 108 19.46 -11.55 -12.44
C SER A 108 20.91 -11.07 -12.63
N GLY A 109 21.85 -11.59 -11.85
CA GLY A 109 23.26 -11.16 -11.86
C GLY A 109 23.50 -9.83 -11.12
N ARG A 110 22.46 -9.21 -10.54
CA ARG A 110 22.54 -7.87 -9.92
C ARG A 110 22.88 -7.97 -8.44
N ARG A 111 23.63 -7.00 -7.95
CA ARG A 111 24.07 -6.93 -6.54
C ARG A 111 23.48 -5.71 -5.88
N HIS A 112 23.19 -5.81 -4.59
CA HIS A 112 22.81 -4.65 -3.81
C HIS A 112 24.04 -3.79 -3.47
N GLY A 113 23.80 -2.49 -3.27
CA GLY A 113 24.80 -1.57 -2.75
C GLY A 113 25.27 -1.94 -1.33
N PRO A 114 26.34 -1.31 -0.84
CA PRO A 114 26.90 -1.62 0.47
C PRO A 114 25.86 -1.42 1.59
N PRO A 115 25.93 -2.21 2.69
CA PRO A 115 24.99 -2.09 3.80
C PRO A 115 24.87 -0.66 4.33
N ARG A 116 23.65 -0.13 4.38
CA ARG A 116 23.37 1.23 4.85
C ARG A 116 22.95 1.24 6.32
N VAL A 117 23.53 2.19 7.05
CA VAL A 117 23.13 2.53 8.43
C VAL A 117 22.00 3.56 8.34
N GLY A 118 20.77 3.11 8.58
CA GLY A 118 19.60 3.98 8.61
C GLY A 118 19.50 4.79 9.92
N PRO A 119 18.76 5.91 9.92
CA PRO A 119 18.45 6.66 11.13
C PRO A 119 17.56 5.85 12.10
N TRP A 120 17.54 6.26 13.36
CA TRP A 120 16.66 5.72 14.43
C TRP A 120 15.21 5.56 13.99
N TRP A 121 14.72 6.57 13.26
CA TRP A 121 13.34 6.67 12.82
C TRP A 121 12.92 5.62 11.77
N GLU A 122 13.88 5.03 11.07
CA GLU A 122 13.65 3.94 10.12
C GLU A 122 13.75 2.56 10.78
N PHE A 123 14.22 2.51 12.04
CA PHE A 123 14.24 1.27 12.81
C PHE A 123 12.87 1.04 13.45
N THR A 124 12.04 0.25 12.79
CA THR A 124 10.63 0.02 13.16
C THR A 124 10.34 -1.41 13.57
N ARG A 125 11.31 -2.33 13.52
CA ARG A 125 11.11 -3.75 13.77
C ARG A 125 12.27 -4.36 14.54
N ILE A 126 11.95 -5.15 15.55
CA ILE A 126 12.88 -6.07 16.22
C ILE A 126 12.45 -7.49 15.84
N PRO A 127 13.30 -8.24 15.11
CA PRO A 127 12.96 -9.58 14.68
C PRO A 127 12.90 -10.55 15.87
N GLY A 128 11.85 -11.36 15.94
CA GLY A 128 11.74 -12.46 16.88
C GLY A 128 12.38 -13.75 16.41
N ARG A 129 12.37 -14.74 17.31
CA ARG A 129 12.81 -16.11 17.02
C ARG A 129 11.66 -16.92 16.44
N ALA A 130 11.98 -17.73 15.43
CA ALA A 130 11.12 -18.82 15.00
C ALA A 130 11.06 -19.92 16.05
N ARG A 131 9.85 -20.36 16.38
CA ARG A 131 9.55 -21.50 17.25
C ARG A 131 10.14 -22.76 16.66
N SER A 132 10.76 -23.55 17.54
CA SER A 132 11.11 -24.94 17.23
C SER A 132 9.87 -25.78 17.48
N HIS A 133 9.29 -26.36 16.44
CA HIS A 133 8.16 -27.28 16.59
C HIS A 133 8.58 -28.70 17.00
N THR A 134 9.89 -28.98 16.96
CA THR A 134 10.50 -30.24 17.40
C THR A 134 10.86 -30.28 18.88
N ARG A 135 10.74 -29.16 19.62
CA ARG A 135 11.07 -29.11 21.05
C ARG A 135 9.98 -28.39 21.81
N ALA A 136 9.27 -29.12 22.67
CA ALA A 136 8.28 -28.54 23.55
C ALA A 136 8.89 -27.46 24.45
N ARG A 137 8.12 -26.40 24.71
CA ARG A 137 8.46 -25.34 25.69
C ARG A 137 9.81 -24.65 25.51
N LYS A 138 10.36 -24.64 24.29
CA LYS A 138 11.58 -23.89 23.98
C LYS A 138 11.29 -22.40 24.02
N TRP A 139 12.05 -21.64 24.82
CA TRP A 139 11.91 -20.19 24.90
C TRP A 139 12.17 -19.50 23.55
N GLU A 140 11.22 -18.65 23.17
CA GLU A 140 11.27 -17.73 22.04
C GLU A 140 11.67 -16.33 22.52
N THR A 141 12.14 -15.47 21.60
CA THR A 141 12.49 -14.10 21.95
C THR A 141 11.26 -13.31 22.38
N PHE A 142 10.22 -13.27 21.54
CA PHE A 142 8.94 -12.67 21.86
C PHE A 142 7.90 -13.77 21.74
N ARG A 143 7.04 -13.91 22.75
CA ARG A 143 6.06 -14.98 22.79
C ARG A 143 4.66 -14.45 23.01
N LEU A 144 3.71 -14.97 22.26
CA LEU A 144 2.29 -14.75 22.50
C LEU A 144 1.80 -15.82 23.48
N HIS A 145 1.13 -15.41 24.54
CA HIS A 145 0.49 -16.26 25.53
C HIS A 145 -1.00 -15.92 25.63
N GLY A 146 -1.77 -16.83 26.24
CA GLY A 146 -3.22 -16.74 26.37
C GLY A 146 -3.92 -17.42 25.21
N THR A 147 -5.25 -17.34 25.21
CA THR A 147 -6.08 -17.94 24.17
C THR A 147 -7.08 -16.93 23.62
N LEU A 148 -7.61 -17.22 22.42
CA LEU A 148 -8.71 -16.43 21.88
C LEU A 148 -9.97 -16.53 22.75
N ALA A 149 -10.23 -17.70 23.33
CA ALA A 149 -11.33 -17.92 24.27
C ALA A 149 -11.17 -17.10 25.56
N GLY A 150 -10.02 -17.17 26.23
CA GLY A 150 -9.75 -16.36 27.42
C GLY A 150 -9.78 -14.86 27.15
N HIS A 151 -9.42 -14.44 25.94
CA HIS A 151 -9.58 -13.03 25.52
C HIS A 151 -11.06 -12.63 25.35
N LEU A 152 -11.88 -13.53 24.82
CA LEU A 152 -13.33 -13.33 24.68
C LEU A 152 -14.01 -13.29 26.04
N THR A 153 -13.74 -14.24 26.93
CA THR A 153 -14.27 -14.30 28.30
C THR A 153 -14.00 -13.00 29.07
N GLN A 154 -12.78 -12.46 28.96
CA GLN A 154 -12.39 -11.26 29.70
C GLN A 154 -13.02 -9.97 29.17
N TYR A 155 -13.29 -9.89 27.86
CA TYR A 155 -13.62 -8.63 27.18
C TYR A 155 -14.87 -8.72 26.30
N ALA A 156 -15.76 -9.68 26.52
CA ALA A 156 -17.02 -9.80 25.78
C ALA A 156 -17.80 -8.49 25.82
N ALA A 157 -18.43 -8.13 24.70
CA ALA A 157 -19.29 -6.96 24.66
C ALA A 157 -20.59 -7.21 25.46
N PRO A 158 -21.09 -6.21 26.20
CA PRO A 158 -22.38 -6.33 26.87
C PRO A 158 -23.52 -6.63 25.89
N GLY A 159 -24.47 -7.48 26.28
CA GLY A 159 -25.64 -7.82 25.46
C GLY A 159 -25.42 -8.96 24.45
N LEU A 160 -24.27 -9.65 24.53
CA LEU A 160 -24.12 -10.99 23.96
C LEU A 160 -24.69 -12.01 24.98
N PRO A 161 -25.04 -13.24 24.57
CA PRO A 161 -25.56 -14.25 25.50
C PRO A 161 -24.65 -14.38 26.72
N ASP A 162 -25.21 -14.12 27.91
CA ASP A 162 -24.47 -13.98 29.18
C ASP A 162 -24.22 -15.33 29.88
N GLU A 163 -24.75 -16.43 29.37
CA GLU A 163 -24.60 -17.75 29.99
C GLU A 163 -23.12 -18.24 29.92
N PRO A 164 -22.50 -18.59 31.06
CA PRO A 164 -21.13 -19.09 31.11
C PRO A 164 -20.92 -20.30 30.18
N GLY A 165 -20.03 -20.14 29.19
CA GLY A 165 -19.71 -21.20 28.21
C GLY A 165 -20.46 -21.08 26.88
N GLU A 166 -21.45 -20.19 26.76
CA GLU A 166 -22.22 -20.03 25.52
C GLU A 166 -21.49 -19.23 24.44
N LEU A 167 -20.69 -18.22 24.80
CA LEU A 167 -20.01 -17.39 23.81
C LEU A 167 -18.61 -17.94 23.48
N THR A 168 -18.56 -18.89 22.56
CA THR A 168 -17.30 -19.47 22.04
C THR A 168 -16.71 -18.62 20.91
N PRO A 169 -15.39 -18.71 20.63
CA PRO A 169 -14.80 -18.07 19.45
C PRO A 169 -15.48 -18.44 18.13
N GLN A 170 -16.01 -19.66 18.01
CA GLN A 170 -16.75 -20.15 16.85
C GLN A 170 -18.10 -19.42 16.71
N ARG A 171 -18.87 -19.30 17.80
CA ARG A 171 -20.13 -18.52 17.81
C ARG A 171 -19.86 -17.05 17.51
N ALA A 172 -18.82 -16.47 18.09
CA ALA A 172 -18.40 -15.10 17.80
C ALA A 172 -18.06 -14.87 16.31
N ALA A 173 -17.47 -15.86 15.64
CA ALA A 173 -17.18 -15.82 14.21
C ALA A 173 -18.43 -15.99 13.33
N ALA A 174 -19.51 -16.58 13.85
CA ALA A 174 -20.78 -16.75 13.15
C ALA A 174 -21.70 -15.52 13.23
N LEU A 175 -21.41 -14.56 14.11
CA LEU A 175 -22.21 -13.34 14.25
C LEU A 175 -22.15 -12.45 13.00
N SER A 176 -23.28 -11.80 12.71
CA SER A 176 -23.40 -10.86 11.59
C SER A 176 -22.40 -9.71 11.68
N ALA A 177 -21.83 -9.32 10.54
CA ALA A 177 -20.94 -8.18 10.46
C ALA A 177 -21.63 -6.90 10.97
N GLY A 178 -20.96 -6.15 11.85
CA GLY A 178 -21.51 -4.96 12.50
C GLY A 178 -21.83 -5.17 13.99
N VAL A 179 -22.04 -6.41 14.42
CA VAL A 179 -22.17 -6.74 15.85
C VAL A 179 -20.83 -6.52 16.55
N SER A 180 -20.85 -5.85 17.70
CA SER A 180 -19.67 -5.73 18.56
C SER A 180 -19.52 -6.99 19.38
N VAL A 181 -18.36 -7.64 19.28
CA VAL A 181 -18.04 -8.87 20.03
C VAL A 181 -17.21 -8.56 21.28
N LEU A 182 -16.36 -7.52 21.23
CA LEU A 182 -15.50 -7.16 22.36
C LEU A 182 -15.72 -5.72 22.84
N ALA A 183 -15.71 -5.51 24.16
CA ALA A 183 -15.69 -4.21 24.83
C ALA A 183 -14.36 -3.97 25.58
N GLN A 184 -13.26 -3.88 24.82
CA GLN A 184 -11.91 -3.69 25.38
C GLN A 184 -11.64 -2.24 25.85
N PRO A 185 -11.30 -1.99 27.13
CA PRO A 185 -10.99 -0.65 27.66
C PRO A 185 -9.75 -0.07 26.99
N ARG A 186 -9.61 1.27 26.92
CA ARG A 186 -8.50 1.94 26.20
C ARG A 186 -7.11 1.42 26.60
N THR A 187 -6.91 1.21 27.89
CA THR A 187 -5.73 0.56 28.47
C THR A 187 -6.18 -0.79 29.01
N LEU A 188 -5.61 -1.87 28.48
CA LEU A 188 -5.89 -3.21 28.96
C LEU A 188 -5.06 -3.48 30.23
N PRO A 189 -5.64 -4.12 31.27
CA PRO A 189 -4.88 -4.58 32.43
C PRO A 189 -3.73 -5.51 32.01
N VAL A 190 -2.60 -5.41 32.70
CA VAL A 190 -1.45 -6.30 32.48
C VAL A 190 -1.72 -7.61 33.23
N PRO A 191 -1.83 -8.75 32.52
CA PRO A 191 -2.07 -10.04 33.19
C PRO A 191 -0.82 -10.51 33.93
N SER A 192 -1.03 -11.40 34.90
CA SER A 192 0.03 -12.13 35.61
C SER A 192 -0.04 -13.61 35.26
N PRO A 193 1.10 -14.33 35.22
CA PRO A 193 1.08 -15.77 34.97
C PRO A 193 0.44 -16.49 36.16
N PRO A 194 -0.29 -17.60 35.92
CA PRO A 194 -0.88 -18.40 36.99
C PRO A 194 0.22 -18.94 37.90
N ARG A 195 -0.01 -18.93 39.22
CA ARG A 195 0.92 -19.51 40.20
C ARG A 195 0.78 -21.03 40.13
N SER A 196 1.84 -21.74 39.75
CA SER A 196 1.87 -23.19 39.91
C SER A 196 1.83 -23.51 41.42
N GLY A 197 1.03 -24.51 41.81
CA GLY A 197 0.67 -24.80 43.20
C GLY A 197 1.87 -24.76 44.16
N GLY A 198 1.85 -23.80 45.09
CA GLY A 198 2.81 -23.66 46.20
C GLY A 198 4.15 -23.00 45.85
N ARG A 199 4.35 -21.76 46.35
CA ARG A 199 5.63 -20.98 46.43
C ARG A 199 6.50 -20.82 45.16
N GLY A 200 6.12 -21.35 44.00
CA GLY A 200 6.84 -21.18 42.73
C GLY A 200 6.55 -19.88 41.98
N ARG A 201 7.46 -19.47 41.07
CA ARG A 201 7.17 -18.42 40.07
C ARG A 201 6.11 -18.94 39.10
N GLY A 202 5.08 -18.13 38.84
CA GLY A 202 4.00 -18.50 37.92
C GLY A 202 4.49 -18.82 36.50
N SER A 203 3.77 -19.73 35.84
CA SER A 203 4.16 -20.28 34.53
C SER A 203 3.29 -19.71 33.42
N TRP A 204 3.88 -18.93 32.51
CA TRP A 204 3.16 -18.46 31.31
C TRP A 204 2.71 -19.59 30.37
N TRP A 205 3.26 -20.80 30.54
CA TRP A 205 2.88 -21.97 29.73
C TRP A 205 1.47 -22.49 30.06
N GLU A 206 0.98 -22.18 31.25
CA GLU A 206 -0.35 -22.55 31.76
C GLU A 206 -1.34 -21.39 31.65
N TYR A 207 -0.90 -20.23 31.15
CA TYR A 207 -1.74 -19.05 31.04
C TYR A 207 -2.70 -19.16 29.84
N ASP A 208 -3.99 -19.30 30.13
CA ASP A 208 -5.10 -19.46 29.18
C ASP A 208 -5.96 -18.19 29.01
N GLY A 209 -5.71 -17.16 29.81
CA GLY A 209 -6.43 -15.87 29.81
C GLY A 209 -6.24 -15.01 28.56
N PRO A 210 -6.49 -13.69 28.63
CA PRO A 210 -6.45 -12.81 27.47
C PRO A 210 -5.07 -12.74 26.83
N LEU A 211 -5.05 -12.72 25.50
CA LEU A 211 -3.82 -12.66 24.71
C LEU A 211 -2.85 -11.57 25.17
N THR A 212 -1.60 -11.95 25.39
CA THR A 212 -0.53 -11.05 25.86
C THR A 212 0.81 -11.41 25.24
N LEU A 213 1.62 -10.38 24.95
CA LEU A 213 2.99 -10.56 24.49
C LEU A 213 3.94 -10.54 25.68
N VAL A 214 4.78 -11.55 25.80
CA VAL A 214 5.80 -11.67 26.85
C VAL A 214 7.21 -11.66 26.24
N TYR A 215 8.09 -10.90 26.86
CA TYR A 215 9.53 -10.87 26.60
C TYR A 215 10.28 -11.03 27.93
N ALA A 216 11.07 -12.09 28.06
CA ALA A 216 11.75 -12.41 29.33
C ALA A 216 12.83 -11.40 29.76
N GLY A 217 13.17 -10.42 28.91
CA GLY A 217 14.21 -9.43 29.23
C GLY A 217 15.62 -9.86 28.81
N GLY A 218 16.59 -9.00 29.09
CA GLY A 218 18.01 -9.34 29.01
C GLY A 218 18.50 -9.96 30.33
N PRO A 219 19.62 -10.71 30.31
CA PRO A 219 20.09 -11.51 31.44
C PRO A 219 20.39 -10.67 32.70
N ASP A 220 20.74 -9.39 32.53
CA ASP A 220 21.09 -8.48 33.62
C ASP A 220 19.92 -7.54 34.00
N GLY A 221 18.71 -7.85 33.52
CA GLY A 221 17.51 -7.08 33.77
C GLY A 221 16.88 -7.43 35.12
N ARG A 222 17.06 -6.58 36.14
CA ARG A 222 16.37 -6.72 37.44
C ARG A 222 14.85 -6.43 37.39
N ARG A 223 14.34 -5.95 36.25
CA ARG A 223 12.97 -5.46 36.08
C ARG A 223 11.95 -6.54 35.68
N GLY A 224 12.32 -7.81 35.76
CA GLY A 224 11.48 -8.95 35.37
C GLY A 224 11.08 -8.97 33.90
N GLU A 225 10.07 -9.77 33.57
CA GLU A 225 9.55 -9.94 32.22
C GLU A 225 8.80 -8.67 31.75
N LEU A 226 8.86 -8.37 30.46
CA LEU A 226 8.06 -7.33 29.83
C LEU A 226 6.80 -7.98 29.27
N VAL A 227 5.66 -7.64 29.87
CA VAL A 227 4.33 -8.14 29.52
C VAL A 227 3.53 -7.02 28.89
N VAL A 228 2.96 -7.25 27.72
CA VAL A 228 2.22 -6.23 26.97
C VAL A 228 0.92 -6.83 26.44
N PRO A 229 -0.25 -6.39 26.95
CA PRO A 229 -1.53 -6.88 26.47
C PRO A 229 -1.77 -6.63 24.99
N VAL A 230 -2.49 -7.55 24.36
CA VAL A 230 -2.87 -7.47 22.94
C VAL A 230 -4.30 -6.97 22.81
N ARG A 231 -4.52 -5.98 21.95
CA ARG A 231 -5.85 -5.54 21.53
C ARG A 231 -6.26 -6.20 20.22
N LEU A 232 -7.43 -6.82 20.21
CA LEU A 232 -8.07 -7.38 19.01
C LEU A 232 -9.12 -6.44 18.41
N PRO A 233 -9.47 -6.58 17.11
CA PRO A 233 -10.65 -5.95 16.53
C PRO A 233 -11.94 -6.27 17.30
N GLN A 234 -12.79 -5.27 17.52
CA GLN A 234 -13.99 -5.43 18.35
C GLN A 234 -15.18 -6.04 17.60
N GLY A 235 -15.34 -5.80 16.30
CA GLY A 235 -16.53 -6.21 15.55
C GLY A 235 -16.45 -7.64 14.97
N ALA A 236 -17.60 -8.31 14.87
CA ALA A 236 -17.78 -9.69 14.39
C ALA A 236 -17.17 -9.95 13.00
N GLY A 237 -17.17 -8.95 12.12
CA GLY A 237 -16.64 -9.11 10.75
C GLY A 237 -15.16 -9.47 10.63
N GLN A 238 -14.37 -9.39 11.72
CA GLN A 238 -12.97 -9.85 11.74
C GLN A 238 -12.78 -11.19 12.45
N TRP A 239 -13.80 -11.70 13.15
CA TRP A 239 -13.68 -12.89 13.98
C TRP A 239 -13.37 -14.17 13.21
N PRO A 240 -13.93 -14.43 12.01
CA PRO A 240 -13.50 -15.57 11.21
C PRO A 240 -11.98 -15.59 10.95
N HIS A 241 -11.39 -14.42 10.67
CA HIS A 241 -9.95 -14.31 10.49
C HIS A 241 -9.17 -14.50 11.79
N LEU A 242 -9.67 -13.94 12.91
CA LEU A 242 -9.05 -14.12 14.23
C LEU A 242 -9.09 -15.58 14.66
N LEU A 243 -10.23 -16.26 14.49
CA LEU A 243 -10.39 -17.68 14.77
C LEU A 243 -9.37 -18.50 13.96
N HIS A 244 -9.33 -18.32 12.64
CA HIS A 244 -8.36 -19.01 11.77
C HIS A 244 -6.90 -18.81 12.21
N THR A 245 -6.56 -17.62 12.69
CA THR A 245 -5.16 -17.24 12.96
C THR A 245 -4.73 -17.51 14.40
N LEU A 246 -5.66 -17.43 15.36
CA LEU A 246 -5.38 -17.39 16.81
C LEU A 246 -6.04 -18.52 17.60
N ALA A 247 -6.89 -19.35 17.00
CA ALA A 247 -7.51 -20.47 17.72
C ALA A 247 -6.51 -21.56 18.10
N ASP A 248 -5.46 -21.75 17.30
CA ASP A 248 -4.41 -22.74 17.57
C ASP A 248 -3.06 -22.07 17.92
N PRO A 249 -2.68 -22.05 19.20
CA PRO A 249 -1.36 -21.59 19.64
C PRO A 249 -0.19 -22.44 19.14
N GLN A 250 -0.39 -23.68 18.70
CA GLN A 250 0.67 -24.53 18.15
C GLN A 250 1.09 -24.05 16.76
N ALA A 251 0.16 -23.51 15.97
CA ALA A 251 0.46 -22.93 14.67
C ALA A 251 1.30 -21.63 14.75
N TRP A 252 1.39 -20.99 15.92
CA TRP A 252 2.17 -19.76 16.08
C TRP A 252 3.67 -20.04 15.95
N HIS A 253 4.29 -19.41 14.95
CA HIS A 253 5.67 -19.67 14.60
C HIS A 253 6.64 -18.61 15.09
N LYS A 254 6.31 -17.34 14.92
CA LYS A 254 7.25 -16.25 15.18
C LYS A 254 6.51 -14.95 15.42
N VAL A 255 6.98 -14.17 16.39
CA VAL A 255 6.49 -12.81 16.62
C VAL A 255 7.60 -11.79 16.38
N ASP A 256 7.40 -10.89 15.43
CA ASP A 256 8.22 -9.69 15.29
C ASP A 256 7.58 -8.53 16.08
N LEU A 257 8.37 -7.83 16.87
CA LEU A 257 7.92 -6.62 17.56
C LEU A 257 8.10 -5.41 16.64
N VAL A 258 7.00 -4.73 16.34
CA VAL A 258 6.94 -3.63 15.37
C VAL A 258 6.46 -2.35 16.05
N ARG A 259 6.98 -1.21 15.60
CA ARG A 259 6.45 0.11 15.93
C ARG A 259 6.13 0.90 14.67
N ARG A 260 5.00 1.60 14.70
CA ARG A 260 4.54 2.49 13.63
C ARG A 260 4.41 3.89 14.19
N ARG A 261 4.85 4.90 13.44
CA ARG A 261 4.66 6.29 13.86
C ARG A 261 3.18 6.59 13.98
N ASP A 262 2.78 7.05 15.15
CA ASP A 262 1.41 7.45 15.42
C ASP A 262 1.39 8.67 16.34
N PRO A 263 1.13 9.88 15.80
CA PRO A 263 1.09 11.11 16.58
C PRO A 263 -0.01 11.15 17.65
N ALA A 264 -1.00 10.27 17.55
CA ALA A 264 -2.07 10.16 18.54
C ALA A 264 -1.66 9.31 19.75
N GLU A 265 -0.57 8.55 19.64
CA GLU A 265 -0.04 7.73 20.72
C GLU A 265 0.96 8.50 21.59
N PRO A 266 0.98 8.29 22.92
CA PRO A 266 2.07 8.73 23.78
C PRO A 266 3.43 8.26 23.26
N GLY A 267 4.45 9.13 23.27
CA GLY A 267 5.76 8.82 22.67
C GLY A 267 5.80 8.82 21.13
N GLY A 268 4.66 9.02 20.45
CA GLY A 268 4.58 9.12 18.99
C GLY A 268 4.66 7.78 18.24
N TRP A 269 4.50 6.67 18.95
CA TRP A 269 4.59 5.31 18.40
C TRP A 269 3.42 4.43 18.85
N ALA A 270 2.80 3.76 17.88
CA ALA A 270 1.95 2.60 18.11
C ALA A 270 2.83 1.33 18.04
N TYR A 271 2.61 0.39 18.96
CA TYR A 271 3.32 -0.88 18.99
C TYR A 271 2.42 -2.02 18.50
N GLU A 272 3.01 -2.94 17.76
CA GLU A 272 2.32 -4.05 17.11
C GLU A 272 3.15 -5.33 17.25
N ALA A 273 2.47 -6.45 17.43
CA ALA A 273 3.04 -7.79 17.31
C ALA A 273 2.66 -8.35 15.94
N HIS A 274 3.66 -8.60 15.10
CA HIS A 274 3.50 -9.20 13.78
C HIS A 274 3.74 -10.70 13.91
N LEU A 275 2.65 -11.46 13.93
CA LEU A 275 2.64 -12.90 14.12
C LEU A 275 2.74 -13.61 12.77
N MET A 276 3.67 -14.54 12.66
CA MET A 276 3.75 -15.54 11.60
C MET A 276 3.11 -16.82 12.12
N VAL A 277 2.19 -17.38 11.33
CA VAL A 277 1.44 -18.60 11.65
C VAL A 277 1.75 -19.63 10.56
N LEU A 278 1.99 -20.89 10.95
CA LEU A 278 2.16 -22.02 10.02
C LEU A 278 0.81 -22.61 9.62
N ALA A 279 -0.12 -21.76 9.20
CA ALA A 279 -1.38 -22.16 8.61
C ALA A 279 -1.46 -21.60 7.19
N PRO A 280 -2.23 -22.22 6.29
CA PRO A 280 -2.58 -21.62 5.02
C PRO A 280 -3.14 -20.21 5.23
N ALA A 281 -2.95 -19.33 4.25
CA ALA A 281 -3.52 -17.98 4.32
C ALA A 281 -5.05 -18.08 4.48
N TYR A 282 -5.61 -17.27 5.38
CA TYR A 282 -7.05 -17.22 5.58
C TYR A 282 -7.76 -16.82 4.28
N VAL A 283 -8.73 -17.64 3.86
CA VAL A 283 -9.64 -17.37 2.73
C VAL A 283 -11.06 -17.29 3.29
N PRO A 284 -11.76 -16.14 3.15
CA PRO A 284 -13.15 -16.05 3.58
C PRO A 284 -14.03 -17.09 2.88
N ALA A 285 -15.00 -17.67 3.59
CA ALA A 285 -15.92 -18.66 3.03
C ALA A 285 -16.61 -18.17 1.75
N SER A 286 -17.03 -16.90 1.70
CA SER A 286 -17.60 -16.28 0.50
C SER A 286 -16.62 -16.20 -0.67
N THR A 287 -15.33 -16.03 -0.41
CA THR A 287 -14.27 -16.05 -1.44
C THR A 287 -14.01 -17.47 -1.91
N ALA A 288 -13.97 -18.45 -1.01
CA ALA A 288 -13.82 -19.86 -1.36
C ALA A 288 -15.00 -20.35 -2.21
N ALA A 289 -16.23 -20.07 -1.79
CA ALA A 289 -17.45 -20.38 -2.53
C ALA A 289 -17.46 -19.73 -3.92
N ARG A 290 -17.09 -18.44 -4.01
CA ARG A 290 -16.99 -17.73 -5.30
C ARG A 290 -15.97 -18.39 -6.24
N ARG A 291 -14.83 -18.84 -5.72
CA ARG A 291 -13.80 -19.53 -6.53
C ARG A 291 -14.28 -20.89 -6.99
N ALA A 292 -14.97 -21.64 -6.12
CA ALA A 292 -15.53 -22.94 -6.45
C ALA A 292 -16.66 -22.84 -7.51
N ALA A 293 -17.44 -21.76 -7.48
CA ALA A 293 -18.50 -21.48 -8.45
C ALA A 293 -18.01 -20.79 -9.73
N ALA A 294 -16.71 -20.51 -9.88
CA ALA A 294 -16.19 -19.86 -11.07
C ALA A 294 -16.31 -20.79 -12.30
N PRO A 295 -16.78 -20.32 -13.45
CA PRO A 295 -17.06 -21.18 -14.60
C PRO A 295 -15.75 -21.66 -15.26
N SER A 296 -15.36 -22.90 -14.97
CA SER A 296 -14.12 -23.52 -15.46
C SER A 296 -14.13 -23.81 -16.96
N MET A 297 -15.31 -24.06 -17.53
CA MET A 297 -15.51 -24.39 -18.95
C MET A 297 -15.57 -23.15 -19.86
N ARG A 298 -15.01 -22.02 -19.41
CA ARG A 298 -14.93 -20.78 -20.20
C ARG A 298 -13.48 -20.41 -20.45
N ARG A 299 -13.23 -19.88 -21.65
CA ARG A 299 -11.99 -19.18 -21.99
C ARG A 299 -12.30 -17.70 -22.17
N GLY A 300 -11.47 -16.85 -21.58
CA GLY A 300 -11.63 -15.42 -21.65
C GLY A 300 -10.39 -14.69 -22.13
N GLY A 301 -10.62 -13.52 -22.68
CA GLY A 301 -9.58 -12.58 -23.05
C GLY A 301 -9.81 -11.24 -22.38
N VAL A 302 -8.72 -10.53 -22.12
CA VAL A 302 -8.68 -9.29 -21.37
C VAL A 302 -7.94 -8.25 -22.19
N ASP A 303 -8.54 -7.08 -22.36
CA ASP A 303 -7.85 -5.88 -22.83
C ASP A 303 -7.69 -4.90 -21.66
N GLY A 304 -6.43 -4.58 -21.33
CA GLY A 304 -6.09 -3.67 -20.26
C GLY A 304 -5.71 -2.30 -20.80
N ASN A 305 -6.22 -1.23 -20.19
CA ASN A 305 -5.84 0.14 -20.52
C ASN A 305 -5.51 0.97 -19.27
N VAL A 306 -5.10 2.22 -19.47
CA VAL A 306 -4.76 3.16 -18.38
C VAL A 306 -5.98 3.62 -17.58
N SER A 307 -7.20 3.40 -18.08
CA SER A 307 -8.45 3.92 -17.49
C SER A 307 -9.61 2.91 -17.41
N ASN A 308 -9.50 1.76 -18.08
CA ASN A 308 -10.50 0.71 -18.09
C ASN A 308 -9.83 -0.67 -18.25
N LEU A 309 -10.61 -1.72 -18.08
CA LEU A 309 -10.25 -3.09 -18.39
C LEU A 309 -11.49 -3.77 -18.98
N ALA A 310 -11.37 -4.32 -20.17
CA ALA A 310 -12.40 -5.06 -20.88
C ALA A 310 -12.13 -6.56 -20.78
N VAL A 311 -13.16 -7.35 -20.57
CA VAL A 311 -13.08 -8.82 -20.52
C VAL A 311 -14.19 -9.39 -21.37
N VAL A 312 -13.85 -10.35 -22.22
CA VAL A 312 -14.83 -11.13 -22.98
C VAL A 312 -14.53 -12.60 -22.77
N SER A 313 -15.55 -13.42 -22.56
CA SER A 313 -15.40 -14.86 -22.41
C SER A 313 -16.43 -15.62 -23.21
N VAL A 314 -16.04 -16.79 -23.69
CA VAL A 314 -16.86 -17.72 -24.46
C VAL A 314 -16.73 -19.13 -23.85
N PRO A 315 -17.69 -20.04 -24.13
CA PRO A 315 -17.52 -21.46 -23.81
C PRO A 315 -16.23 -22.03 -24.44
N ALA A 316 -15.54 -22.91 -23.72
CA ALA A 316 -14.32 -23.56 -24.20
C ALA A 316 -14.60 -24.48 -25.40
N GLU A 317 -15.71 -25.23 -25.33
CA GLU A 317 -16.27 -26.01 -26.43
C GLU A 317 -17.54 -25.30 -26.93
N PRO A 318 -17.49 -24.60 -28.07
CA PRO A 318 -18.67 -23.95 -28.64
C PRO A 318 -19.54 -25.02 -29.33
N ASP A 319 -20.34 -25.75 -28.57
CA ASP A 319 -21.25 -26.75 -29.14
C ASP A 319 -22.45 -26.05 -29.81
N ALA A 320 -22.78 -26.45 -31.03
CA ALA A 320 -23.74 -25.73 -31.88
C ALA A 320 -25.22 -25.90 -31.47
N ALA A 321 -25.51 -26.86 -30.58
CA ALA A 321 -26.87 -27.30 -30.28
C ALA A 321 -27.41 -26.89 -28.89
N ALA A 322 -26.60 -26.32 -27.99
CA ALA A 322 -27.03 -26.03 -26.62
C ALA A 322 -27.37 -24.54 -26.42
N ALA A 323 -28.60 -24.15 -26.75
CA ALA A 323 -29.14 -22.82 -26.49
C ALA A 323 -29.51 -22.60 -25.00
N SER A 324 -28.52 -22.66 -24.09
CA SER A 324 -28.69 -22.19 -22.71
C SER A 324 -28.05 -20.82 -22.51
N ARG A 325 -28.49 -20.04 -21.51
CA ARG A 325 -27.90 -18.74 -21.15
C ARG A 325 -26.39 -18.81 -20.84
N GLU A 326 -25.85 -19.99 -20.52
CA GLU A 326 -24.43 -20.24 -20.27
C GLU A 326 -23.60 -20.36 -21.57
N ALA A 327 -24.25 -20.60 -22.72
CA ALA A 327 -23.63 -20.69 -24.03
C ALA A 327 -23.31 -19.33 -24.68
N ALA A 328 -23.73 -18.22 -24.06
CA ALA A 328 -23.56 -16.88 -24.61
C ALA A 328 -22.14 -16.31 -24.41
N VAL A 329 -21.72 -15.47 -25.35
CA VAL A 329 -20.57 -14.58 -25.18
C VAL A 329 -20.89 -13.58 -24.08
N VAL A 330 -20.03 -13.50 -23.08
CA VAL A 330 -20.19 -12.59 -21.93
C VAL A 330 -19.10 -11.57 -21.93
N SER A 331 -19.46 -10.30 -21.73
CA SER A 331 -18.58 -9.14 -21.75
C SER A 331 -18.72 -8.29 -20.50
N SER A 332 -17.58 -7.87 -19.95
CA SER A 332 -17.50 -6.94 -18.82
C SER A 332 -16.57 -5.79 -19.15
N LYS A 333 -17.00 -4.56 -18.83
CA LYS A 333 -16.12 -3.38 -18.91
C LYS A 333 -15.96 -2.72 -17.54
N VAL A 334 -14.80 -2.92 -16.93
CA VAL A 334 -14.43 -2.29 -15.67
C VAL A 334 -13.90 -0.89 -15.95
N SER A 335 -14.57 0.13 -15.41
CA SER A 335 -14.10 1.52 -15.46
C SER A 335 -14.29 2.20 -14.12
N MET A 336 -13.67 3.37 -13.93
CA MET A 336 -13.93 4.15 -12.71
C MET A 336 -15.27 4.87 -12.83
N SER A 337 -16.17 4.67 -11.85
CA SER A 337 -17.44 5.42 -11.78
C SER A 337 -17.19 6.92 -11.54
N GLN A 338 -18.18 7.77 -11.84
CA GLN A 338 -18.08 9.21 -11.59
C GLN A 338 -17.83 9.52 -10.10
N ASP A 339 -18.52 8.80 -9.20
CA ASP A 339 -18.32 8.93 -7.76
C ASP A 339 -16.93 8.52 -7.31
N GLU A 340 -16.39 7.43 -7.85
CA GLU A 340 -15.01 7.03 -7.58
C GLU A 340 -14.02 8.12 -8.00
N ARG A 341 -14.19 8.68 -9.21
CA ARG A 341 -13.36 9.79 -9.70
C ARG A 341 -13.47 11.01 -8.78
N ALA A 342 -14.68 11.38 -8.36
CA ALA A 342 -14.92 12.49 -7.44
C ALA A 342 -14.26 12.27 -6.07
N ARG A 343 -14.36 11.05 -5.50
CA ARG A 343 -13.69 10.67 -4.24
C ARG A 343 -12.17 10.76 -4.37
N LEU A 344 -11.59 10.24 -5.46
CA LEU A 344 -10.14 10.35 -5.70
C LEU A 344 -9.70 11.81 -5.84
N ALA A 345 -10.47 12.64 -6.55
CA ALA A 345 -10.18 14.07 -6.66
C ALA A 345 -10.22 14.77 -5.29
N ARG A 346 -11.22 14.45 -4.44
CA ARG A 346 -11.27 14.94 -3.05
C ARG A 346 -10.05 14.50 -2.24
N ARG A 347 -9.66 13.23 -2.34
CA ARG A 347 -8.47 12.68 -1.65
C ARG A 347 -7.19 13.37 -2.13
N GLU A 348 -7.06 13.63 -3.43
CA GLU A 348 -5.92 14.33 -4.02
C GLU A 348 -5.83 15.78 -3.54
N ARG A 349 -6.95 16.50 -3.49
CA ARG A 349 -7.01 17.86 -2.91
C ARG A 349 -6.53 17.85 -1.45
N LYS A 350 -7.03 16.90 -0.64
CA LYS A 350 -6.59 16.73 0.76
C LYS A 350 -5.08 16.42 0.85
N ARG A 351 -4.56 15.54 -0.02
CA ARG A 351 -3.13 15.21 -0.09
C ARG A 351 -2.27 16.44 -0.40
N ARG A 352 -2.63 17.22 -1.43
CA ARG A 352 -1.95 18.47 -1.77
C ARG A 352 -1.99 19.48 -0.62
N GLY A 353 -3.13 19.59 0.08
CA GLY A 353 -3.27 20.41 1.28
C GLY A 353 -2.28 20.03 2.38
N ARG A 354 -2.15 18.73 2.68
CA ARG A 354 -1.18 18.21 3.65
C ARG A 354 0.27 18.44 3.21
N GLN A 355 0.59 18.24 1.93
CA GLN A 355 1.92 18.52 1.38
C GLN A 355 2.29 20.00 1.52
N ARG A 356 1.35 20.91 1.21
CA ARG A 356 1.54 22.35 1.41
C ARG A 356 1.75 22.70 2.89
N ALA A 357 1.00 22.06 3.79
CA ALA A 357 1.15 22.28 5.23
C ALA A 357 2.51 21.79 5.76
N LEU A 358 2.99 20.63 5.28
CA LEU A 358 4.35 20.13 5.55
C LEU A 358 5.41 21.13 5.08
N GLU A 359 5.27 21.61 3.85
CA GLU A 359 6.22 22.57 3.29
C GLU A 359 6.22 23.90 4.06
N ARG A 360 5.03 24.43 4.41
CA ARG A 360 4.93 25.63 5.26
C ARG A 360 5.59 25.45 6.62
N SER A 361 5.32 24.32 7.28
CA SER A 361 5.92 24.04 8.59
C SER A 361 7.45 23.92 8.51
N ARG A 362 7.98 23.30 7.45
CA ARG A 362 9.43 23.21 7.22
C ARG A 362 10.05 24.59 6.96
N ARG A 363 9.42 25.41 6.11
CA ARG A 363 9.87 26.78 5.82
C ARG A 363 9.87 27.65 7.05
N ALA A 364 8.84 27.55 7.90
CA ALA A 364 8.77 28.28 9.16
C ALA A 364 9.97 27.98 10.06
N SER A 365 10.32 26.71 10.24
CA SER A 365 11.46 26.30 11.07
C SER A 365 12.83 26.53 10.43
N ASN A 366 12.88 26.95 9.16
CA ASN A 366 14.12 27.12 8.40
C ASN A 366 14.07 28.41 7.55
N ALA A 367 13.46 29.47 8.07
CA ALA A 367 13.15 30.67 7.28
C ALA A 367 14.39 31.27 6.59
N ALA A 368 15.54 31.32 7.26
CA ALA A 368 16.80 31.82 6.71
C ALA A 368 17.32 31.04 5.47
N GLN A 369 16.76 29.86 5.19
CA GLN A 369 17.14 29.05 4.03
C GLN A 369 16.27 29.34 2.79
N TYR A 370 15.29 30.23 2.88
CA TYR A 370 14.34 30.54 1.82
C TYR A 370 14.29 32.03 1.55
N GLU A 371 14.13 32.38 0.28
CA GLU A 371 13.90 33.76 -0.13
C GLU A 371 12.47 34.20 0.16
N LEU A 372 12.29 35.52 0.26
CA LEU A 372 10.97 36.13 0.22
C LEU A 372 10.36 35.94 -1.18
N SER A 373 9.06 35.68 -1.24
CA SER A 373 8.33 35.70 -2.50
C SER A 373 8.29 37.12 -3.08
N ARG A 374 8.04 37.25 -4.39
CA ARG A 374 7.89 38.54 -5.06
C ARG A 374 6.96 39.51 -4.31
N ARG A 375 5.78 39.03 -3.92
CA ARG A 375 4.80 39.82 -3.14
C ARG A 375 5.30 40.23 -1.75
N GLN A 376 6.12 39.40 -1.11
CA GLN A 376 6.73 39.71 0.20
C GLN A 376 7.82 40.77 0.05
N ARG A 377 8.64 40.69 -1.02
CA ARG A 377 9.66 41.72 -1.36
C ARG A 377 9.01 43.06 -1.68
N GLU A 378 8.04 43.08 -2.59
CA GLU A 378 7.30 44.31 -2.95
C GLU A 378 6.63 44.96 -1.72
N ARG A 379 6.11 44.14 -0.79
CA ARG A 379 5.55 44.66 0.46
C ARG A 379 6.62 45.25 1.39
N HIS A 380 7.80 44.63 1.47
CA HIS A 380 8.92 45.19 2.24
C HIS A 380 9.37 46.52 1.65
N GLN A 381 9.55 46.59 0.33
CA GLN A 381 9.92 47.82 -0.39
C GLN A 381 8.90 48.94 -0.16
N ARG A 382 7.59 48.67 -0.31
CA ARG A 382 6.55 49.67 -0.04
C ARG A 382 6.55 50.17 1.41
N ARG A 383 6.90 49.33 2.37
CA ARG A 383 7.01 49.75 3.78
C ARG A 383 8.24 50.60 4.03
N GLN A 384 9.39 50.19 3.47
CA GLN A 384 10.63 50.96 3.55
C GLN A 384 10.46 52.36 2.93
N ALA A 385 9.84 52.44 1.74
CA ALA A 385 9.53 53.72 1.10
C ALA A 385 8.61 54.61 1.95
N ALA A 386 7.79 54.02 2.83
CA ALA A 386 6.92 54.74 3.76
C ALA A 386 7.56 54.98 5.15
N GLY A 387 8.87 54.77 5.31
CA GLY A 387 9.57 54.91 6.59
C GLY A 387 9.21 53.85 7.65
N LEU A 388 8.48 52.80 7.27
CA LEU A 388 8.01 51.76 8.18
C LEU A 388 8.98 50.56 8.23
N THR A 389 9.15 49.99 9.41
CA THR A 389 9.97 48.78 9.61
C THR A 389 9.45 47.58 8.80
N ALA A 390 10.38 46.74 8.34
CA ALA A 390 10.07 45.54 7.59
C ALA A 390 9.20 44.59 8.43
N ARG A 391 8.06 44.16 7.88
CA ARG A 391 7.17 43.22 8.57
C ARG A 391 7.85 41.86 8.70
N GLN A 392 7.92 41.30 9.91
CA GLN A 392 8.43 39.94 10.10
C GLN A 392 7.63 38.93 9.26
N VAL A 393 8.35 38.09 8.51
CA VAL A 393 7.77 37.06 7.64
C VAL A 393 8.08 35.69 8.23
N PRO A 394 7.15 35.09 9.02
CA PRO A 394 7.41 33.82 9.68
C PRO A 394 7.52 32.64 8.69
N VAL A 395 6.97 32.76 7.48
CA VAL A 395 7.04 31.73 6.44
C VAL A 395 7.40 32.35 5.09
N PRO A 396 8.67 32.26 4.65
CA PRO A 396 9.07 32.77 3.34
C PRO A 396 8.42 31.97 2.20
N GLY A 397 7.85 32.69 1.22
CA GLY A 397 7.15 32.11 0.08
C GLY A 397 8.00 31.87 -1.16
N GLY A 398 9.25 32.34 -1.17
CA GLY A 398 10.16 32.24 -2.31
C GLY A 398 10.84 30.86 -2.44
N PRO A 399 11.73 30.70 -3.43
CA PRO A 399 12.53 29.48 -3.57
C PRO A 399 13.50 29.32 -2.40
N ARG A 400 14.08 28.12 -2.28
CA ARG A 400 15.16 27.86 -1.32
C ARG A 400 16.44 28.50 -1.86
N VAL A 401 17.24 29.09 -0.99
CA VAL A 401 18.52 29.69 -1.37
C VAL A 401 19.45 28.61 -1.92
N ALA A 402 19.86 28.78 -3.17
CA ALA A 402 20.70 27.86 -3.92
C ALA A 402 22.03 28.54 -4.33
N ARG A 403 23.02 27.73 -4.69
CA ARG A 403 24.24 28.18 -5.36
C ARG A 403 23.94 28.42 -6.84
N ALA A 404 24.90 28.99 -7.57
CA ALA A 404 24.78 29.23 -9.01
C ALA A 404 24.49 27.95 -9.83
N ASP A 405 24.95 26.78 -9.35
CA ASP A 405 24.67 25.46 -9.95
C ASP A 405 23.25 24.90 -9.66
N GLY A 406 22.37 25.71 -9.05
CA GLY A 406 21.01 25.32 -8.67
C GLY A 406 20.92 24.37 -7.46
N ARG A 407 22.05 23.98 -6.86
CA ARG A 407 22.02 23.12 -5.66
C ARG A 407 21.73 23.94 -4.41
N PRO A 408 20.84 23.46 -3.51
CA PRO A 408 20.56 24.16 -2.26
C PRO A 408 21.83 24.38 -1.43
N ARG A 409 22.08 25.61 -0.95
CA ARG A 409 23.27 25.92 -0.11
C ARG A 409 23.33 25.02 1.12
N ARG A 410 22.16 24.69 1.67
CA ARG A 410 21.98 23.69 2.72
C ARG A 410 20.98 22.64 2.26
N SER A 411 21.36 21.37 2.37
CA SER A 411 20.53 20.23 1.96
C SER A 411 19.32 20.04 2.89
N HIS A 412 18.17 19.65 2.36
CA HIS A 412 16.93 19.38 3.11
C HIS A 412 17.08 18.40 4.29
N ARG A 413 18.04 17.46 4.22
CA ARG A 413 18.32 16.51 5.32
C ARG A 413 18.93 17.16 6.57
N ARG A 414 19.41 18.40 6.46
CA ARG A 414 19.97 19.21 7.55
C ARG A 414 18.98 20.27 8.07
N ASP A 415 17.71 20.18 7.68
CA ASP A 415 16.65 21.07 8.14
C ASP A 415 16.29 20.78 9.61
N THR A 416 16.04 21.83 10.36
CA THR A 416 15.41 21.73 11.68
C THR A 416 13.94 21.42 11.48
N LEU A 417 13.45 20.30 12.02
CA LEU A 417 12.07 19.85 11.84
C LEU A 417 11.28 20.07 13.13
N SER A 418 10.24 20.89 13.08
CA SER A 418 9.35 21.09 14.24
C SER A 418 8.54 19.84 14.58
N THR A 419 8.10 19.75 15.84
CA THR A 419 7.16 18.72 16.29
C THR A 419 5.90 18.67 15.41
N SER A 420 5.37 19.84 15.03
CA SER A 420 4.24 19.95 14.10
C SER A 420 4.54 19.30 12.74
N TYR A 421 5.71 19.56 12.14
CA TYR A 421 6.12 18.91 10.90
C TYR A 421 6.14 17.39 11.03
N LEU A 422 6.73 16.87 12.11
CA LEU A 422 6.82 15.42 12.36
C LEU A 422 5.43 14.78 12.51
N ARG A 423 4.51 15.43 13.24
CA ARG A 423 3.11 15.00 13.39
C ARG A 423 2.38 14.99 12.05
N LEU A 424 2.49 16.06 11.26
CA LEU A 424 1.87 16.13 9.93
C LEU A 424 2.42 15.03 9.00
N ARG A 425 3.73 14.76 9.05
CA ARG A 425 4.37 13.76 8.19
C ARG A 425 3.87 12.37 8.52
N ALA A 426 3.77 12.03 9.79
CA ALA A 426 3.22 10.75 10.22
C ALA A 426 1.74 10.58 9.81
N ARG A 427 0.92 11.63 9.93
CA ARG A 427 -0.47 11.62 9.41
C ARG A 427 -0.54 11.40 7.90
N GLN A 428 0.36 12.04 7.15
CA GLN A 428 0.46 11.85 5.69
C GLN A 428 0.83 10.40 5.35
N THR A 429 1.85 9.83 6.00
CA THR A 429 2.24 8.43 5.82
C THR A 429 1.10 7.46 6.14
N ALA A 430 0.37 7.66 7.23
CA ALA A 430 -0.79 6.83 7.58
C ALA A 430 -1.93 6.95 6.55
N ALA A 431 -2.15 8.13 5.96
CA ALA A 431 -3.12 8.31 4.89
C ALA A 431 -2.69 7.62 3.57
N ASP A 432 -1.40 7.66 3.24
CA ASP A 432 -0.84 7.01 2.06
C ASP A 432 -0.91 5.48 2.18
N GLN A 433 -0.61 4.92 3.37
CA GLN A 433 -0.77 3.50 3.67
C GLN A 433 -2.22 3.03 3.49
N ARG A 434 -3.19 3.75 4.08
CA ARG A 434 -4.62 3.45 3.90
C ARG A 434 -5.04 3.51 2.42
N THR A 435 -4.49 4.45 1.67
CA THR A 435 -4.77 4.57 0.22
C THR A 435 -4.21 3.37 -0.55
N ALA A 436 -2.99 2.92 -0.23
CA ALA A 436 -2.38 1.75 -0.85
C ALA A 436 -3.15 0.47 -0.54
N GLN A 437 -3.58 0.28 0.72
CA GLN A 437 -4.41 -0.85 1.13
C GLN A 437 -5.77 -0.83 0.40
N SER A 438 -6.46 0.31 0.37
CA SER A 438 -7.73 0.47 -0.34
C SER A 438 -7.63 0.14 -1.83
N ARG A 439 -6.54 0.51 -2.50
CA ARG A 439 -6.28 0.13 -3.90
C ARG A 439 -6.08 -1.38 -4.06
N THR A 440 -5.36 -2.00 -3.12
CA THR A 440 -5.10 -3.44 -3.13
C THR A 440 -6.40 -4.23 -2.94
N SER A 441 -7.24 -3.83 -1.97
CA SER A 441 -8.55 -4.43 -1.75
C SER A 441 -9.43 -4.29 -3.00
N ARG A 442 -9.55 -3.07 -3.56
CA ARG A 442 -10.32 -2.85 -4.79
C ARG A 442 -9.86 -3.74 -5.94
N ALA A 443 -8.55 -3.87 -6.13
CA ALA A 443 -7.99 -4.73 -7.18
C ALA A 443 -8.37 -6.21 -6.98
N ARG A 444 -8.30 -6.71 -5.75
CA ARG A 444 -8.70 -8.09 -5.41
C ARG A 444 -10.20 -8.32 -5.56
N ASP A 445 -11.02 -7.38 -5.13
CA ASP A 445 -12.47 -7.48 -5.23
C ASP A 445 -12.91 -7.55 -6.70
N ILE A 446 -12.39 -6.67 -7.54
CA ILE A 446 -12.66 -6.67 -8.98
C ILE A 446 -12.13 -7.94 -9.65
N ALA A 447 -10.90 -8.37 -9.32
CA ALA A 447 -10.35 -9.62 -9.85
C ALA A 447 -11.24 -10.83 -9.50
N GLY A 448 -11.70 -10.91 -8.25
CA GLY A 448 -12.65 -11.91 -7.78
C GLY A 448 -13.95 -11.93 -8.57
N GLN A 449 -14.50 -10.76 -8.89
CA GLN A 449 -15.72 -10.64 -9.69
C GLN A 449 -15.49 -10.99 -11.16
N ILE A 450 -14.35 -10.58 -11.75
CA ILE A 450 -13.98 -10.97 -13.13
C ILE A 450 -13.94 -12.50 -13.24
N VAL A 451 -13.20 -13.17 -12.34
CA VAL A 451 -13.06 -14.63 -12.38
C VAL A 451 -14.39 -15.35 -12.14
N ALA A 452 -15.25 -14.81 -11.26
CA ALA A 452 -16.58 -15.36 -11.02
C ALA A 452 -17.49 -15.33 -12.25
N VAL A 453 -17.35 -14.30 -13.11
CA VAL A 453 -18.17 -14.15 -14.33
C VAL A 453 -17.55 -14.85 -15.53
N HIS A 454 -16.23 -14.71 -15.73
CA HIS A 454 -15.55 -15.08 -16.97
C HIS A 454 -14.78 -16.39 -16.89
N GLY A 455 -14.62 -16.94 -15.69
CA GLY A 455 -13.80 -18.12 -15.45
C GLY A 455 -12.32 -17.79 -15.18
N PRO A 456 -11.54 -18.80 -14.75
CA PRO A 456 -10.16 -18.60 -14.33
C PRO A 456 -9.13 -18.76 -15.46
N HIS A 457 -9.55 -19.07 -16.69
CA HIS A 457 -8.66 -19.24 -17.86
C HIS A 457 -8.71 -18.00 -18.75
N LEU A 458 -7.79 -17.07 -18.49
CA LEU A 458 -7.77 -15.78 -19.16
C LEU A 458 -6.48 -15.56 -19.95
N VAL A 459 -6.56 -14.78 -21.03
CA VAL A 459 -5.41 -14.30 -21.80
C VAL A 459 -5.44 -12.77 -21.82
N ILE A 460 -4.29 -12.13 -21.64
CA ILE A 460 -4.13 -10.67 -21.72
C ILE A 460 -2.91 -10.32 -22.55
N GLU A 461 -2.90 -9.16 -23.21
CA GLU A 461 -1.70 -8.66 -23.86
C GLU A 461 -0.55 -8.41 -22.87
N ASP A 462 0.67 -8.70 -23.30
CA ASP A 462 1.91 -8.41 -22.59
C ASP A 462 2.33 -6.95 -22.82
N CYS A 463 1.68 -6.06 -22.08
CA CYS A 463 1.92 -4.63 -22.15
C CYS A 463 2.99 -4.17 -21.14
N ASP A 464 3.90 -3.28 -21.57
CA ASP A 464 4.86 -2.64 -20.66
C ASP A 464 4.18 -1.57 -19.79
N ILE A 465 3.68 -2.01 -18.63
CA ILE A 465 3.06 -1.17 -17.61
C ILE A 465 4.03 -0.08 -17.11
N THR A 466 5.34 -0.33 -17.10
CA THR A 466 6.35 0.67 -16.70
C THR A 466 6.37 1.84 -17.68
N THR A 467 6.27 1.56 -18.97
CA THR A 467 6.12 2.59 -20.00
C THR A 467 4.81 3.35 -19.84
N TRP A 468 3.71 2.68 -19.49
CA TRP A 468 2.44 3.38 -19.22
C TRP A 468 2.53 4.36 -18.05
N PHE A 469 3.20 4.00 -16.96
CA PHE A 469 3.40 4.91 -15.83
C PHE A 469 4.27 6.12 -16.19
N ARG A 470 5.24 5.96 -17.11
CA ARG A 470 6.07 7.07 -17.61
C ARG A 470 5.26 8.05 -18.44
N LEU A 471 4.42 7.56 -19.36
CA LEU A 471 3.63 8.39 -20.28
C LEU A 471 2.34 8.93 -19.64
N TRP A 472 1.65 8.13 -18.84
CA TRP A 472 0.30 8.39 -18.32
C TRP A 472 0.18 8.21 -16.80
N GLY A 473 1.26 8.44 -16.05
CA GLY A 473 1.34 8.23 -14.60
C GLY A 473 0.14 8.72 -13.77
N PRO A 474 -0.44 9.91 -14.03
CA PRO A 474 -1.65 10.36 -13.33
C PRO A 474 -2.88 9.48 -13.57
N ALA A 475 -3.09 8.98 -14.79
CA ALA A 475 -4.21 8.09 -15.12
C ALA A 475 -3.96 6.69 -14.51
N CYS A 476 -2.77 6.14 -14.72
CA CYS A 476 -2.35 4.86 -14.14
C CYS A 476 -2.42 4.87 -12.61
N GLY A 477 -2.08 5.98 -11.97
CA GLY A 477 -2.17 6.13 -10.51
C GLY A 477 -3.61 6.20 -9.97
N ARG A 478 -4.61 6.50 -10.82
CA ARG A 478 -6.03 6.50 -10.44
C ARG A 478 -6.66 5.12 -10.60
N PHE A 479 -6.51 4.52 -11.79
CA PHE A 479 -7.11 3.22 -12.11
C PHE A 479 -6.30 2.02 -11.60
N THR A 480 -4.97 2.17 -11.47
CA THR A 480 -4.02 1.16 -11.00
C THR A 480 -4.03 -0.15 -11.80
N PRO A 481 -3.87 -0.11 -13.15
CA PRO A 481 -4.00 -1.28 -14.00
C PRO A 481 -3.04 -2.42 -13.60
N GLY A 482 -1.78 -2.11 -13.28
CA GLY A 482 -0.82 -3.14 -12.83
C GLY A 482 -1.20 -3.86 -11.55
N MET A 483 -1.86 -3.18 -10.60
CA MET A 483 -2.35 -3.84 -9.38
C MET A 483 -3.54 -4.75 -9.68
N LEU A 484 -4.45 -4.31 -10.56
CA LEU A 484 -5.60 -5.10 -10.98
C LEU A 484 -5.18 -6.35 -11.75
N ILE A 485 -4.26 -6.20 -12.71
CA ILE A 485 -3.70 -7.31 -13.48
C ILE A 485 -2.99 -8.32 -12.56
N SER A 486 -2.19 -7.86 -11.59
CA SER A 486 -1.51 -8.75 -10.63
C SER A 486 -2.51 -9.48 -9.73
N ALA A 487 -3.58 -8.81 -9.32
CA ALA A 487 -4.65 -9.43 -8.54
C ALA A 487 -5.43 -10.45 -9.36
N LEU A 488 -5.67 -10.17 -10.65
CA LEU A 488 -6.34 -11.08 -11.58
C LEU A 488 -5.53 -12.36 -11.79
N GLU A 489 -4.21 -12.25 -11.99
CA GLU A 489 -3.33 -13.43 -12.09
C GLU A 489 -3.39 -14.31 -10.84
N GLN A 490 -3.35 -13.69 -9.66
CA GLN A 490 -3.45 -14.39 -8.38
C GLN A 490 -4.81 -15.09 -8.20
N GLU A 491 -5.91 -14.41 -8.55
CA GLU A 491 -7.24 -14.97 -8.42
C GLU A 491 -7.50 -16.09 -9.43
N CYS A 492 -7.00 -15.97 -10.68
CA CYS A 492 -7.05 -17.05 -11.67
C CYS A 492 -6.37 -18.31 -11.15
N ARG A 493 -5.12 -18.20 -10.63
CA ARG A 493 -4.42 -19.33 -10.00
C ARG A 493 -5.20 -19.90 -8.81
N ALA A 494 -5.73 -19.04 -7.95
CA ALA A 494 -6.45 -19.46 -6.75
C ALA A 494 -7.79 -20.16 -7.06
N ALA A 495 -8.35 -19.93 -8.24
CA ALA A 495 -9.56 -20.59 -8.76
C ALA A 495 -9.23 -21.78 -9.69
N GLY A 496 -7.98 -22.24 -9.74
CA GLY A 496 -7.58 -23.43 -10.52
C GLY A 496 -7.23 -23.16 -11.99
N GLY A 497 -7.19 -21.91 -12.43
CA GLY A 497 -6.81 -21.52 -13.79
C GLY A 497 -5.50 -20.72 -13.86
N ARG A 498 -5.39 -19.88 -14.90
CA ARG A 498 -4.19 -19.10 -15.19
C ARG A 498 -4.52 -17.85 -16.04
N LEU A 499 -3.68 -16.82 -15.89
CA LEU A 499 -3.66 -15.65 -16.76
C LEU A 499 -2.43 -15.73 -17.67
N LEU A 500 -2.64 -15.97 -18.97
CA LEU A 500 -1.58 -16.03 -19.98
C LEU A 500 -1.29 -14.64 -20.57
N ARG A 501 -0.06 -14.46 -21.08
CA ARG A 501 0.43 -13.20 -21.64
C ARG A 501 0.72 -13.35 -23.13
N ALA A 502 -0.04 -12.65 -23.98
CA ALA A 502 0.17 -12.67 -25.42
C ALA A 502 1.00 -11.47 -25.89
N SER A 503 2.01 -11.68 -26.73
CA SER A 503 2.82 -10.58 -27.26
C SER A 503 1.98 -9.63 -28.11
N THR A 504 2.07 -8.33 -27.80
CA THR A 504 1.41 -7.25 -28.57
C THR A 504 1.91 -7.16 -30.02
N ARG A 505 3.10 -7.70 -30.32
CA ARG A 505 3.69 -7.66 -31.67
C ARG A 505 3.13 -8.74 -32.58
N THR A 506 2.93 -9.95 -32.05
CA THR A 506 2.54 -11.11 -32.85
C THR A 506 1.03 -11.17 -33.04
N THR A 507 0.24 -10.72 -32.07
CA THR A 507 -1.22 -10.79 -32.13
C THR A 507 -1.86 -9.47 -32.57
N ALA A 508 -1.29 -8.33 -32.16
CA ALA A 508 -1.79 -6.99 -32.44
C ALA A 508 -3.34 -6.89 -32.32
N LEU A 509 -3.90 -7.35 -31.18
CA LEU A 509 -5.33 -7.65 -31.04
C LEU A 509 -6.21 -6.41 -31.28
N SER A 510 -5.77 -5.25 -30.82
CA SER A 510 -6.49 -3.98 -31.03
C SER A 510 -6.60 -3.56 -32.51
N GLN A 511 -5.74 -4.10 -33.37
CA GLN A 511 -5.73 -3.81 -34.81
C GLN A 511 -6.44 -4.87 -35.65
N HIS A 512 -6.73 -6.05 -35.12
CA HIS A 512 -7.39 -7.12 -35.88
C HIS A 512 -8.89 -7.18 -35.58
N CYS A 513 -9.64 -7.76 -36.51
CA CYS A 513 -11.04 -8.14 -36.37
C CYS A 513 -11.13 -9.66 -36.09
N PRO A 514 -12.16 -10.15 -35.39
CA PRO A 514 -12.48 -11.58 -35.30
C PRO A 514 -12.52 -12.35 -36.62
N CYS A 515 -12.71 -11.68 -37.76
CA CYS A 515 -12.63 -12.32 -39.09
C CYS A 515 -11.19 -12.46 -39.65
N GLY A 516 -10.17 -11.98 -38.95
CA GLY A 516 -8.78 -11.96 -39.40
C GLY A 516 -8.35 -10.69 -40.13
N ARG A 517 -9.29 -9.84 -40.57
CA ARG A 517 -8.95 -8.58 -41.25
C ARG A 517 -8.22 -7.63 -40.30
N ARG A 518 -7.06 -7.12 -40.72
CA ARG A 518 -6.38 -6.03 -40.04
C ARG A 518 -7.06 -4.69 -40.38
N VAL A 519 -7.45 -3.98 -39.34
CA VAL A 519 -8.04 -2.64 -39.37
C VAL A 519 -7.09 -1.72 -38.60
N PRO A 520 -6.19 -0.99 -39.28
CA PRO A 520 -5.26 -0.07 -38.65
C PRO A 520 -5.99 0.98 -37.81
N LYS A 521 -5.57 1.15 -36.55
CA LYS A 521 -6.17 2.10 -35.61
C LYS A 521 -5.08 2.82 -34.83
N HIS A 522 -5.27 4.12 -34.63
CA HIS A 522 -4.50 4.86 -33.64
C HIS A 522 -5.18 4.77 -32.27
N LEU A 523 -4.45 5.08 -31.19
CA LEU A 523 -4.91 4.90 -29.80
C LEU A 523 -6.21 5.67 -29.46
N GLY A 524 -6.52 6.73 -30.20
CA GLY A 524 -7.71 7.56 -30.05
C GLY A 524 -9.00 6.92 -30.59
N VAL A 525 -8.91 5.99 -31.54
CA VAL A 525 -10.07 5.29 -32.09
C VAL A 525 -10.58 4.29 -31.07
N ARG A 526 -11.81 4.48 -30.57
CA ARG A 526 -12.42 3.61 -29.54
C ARG A 526 -13.48 2.66 -30.08
N THR A 527 -13.92 2.86 -31.32
CA THR A 527 -14.86 1.99 -32.00
C THR A 527 -14.13 1.19 -33.07
N HIS A 528 -14.33 -0.11 -33.09
CA HIS A 528 -13.90 -1.00 -34.16
C HIS A 528 -14.94 -0.96 -35.27
N HIS A 529 -14.50 -0.80 -36.52
CA HIS A 529 -15.33 -0.93 -37.71
C HIS A 529 -14.60 -1.81 -38.72
N CYS A 530 -15.15 -2.97 -39.05
CA CYS A 530 -14.64 -3.89 -40.05
C CYS A 530 -15.58 -3.86 -41.25
N ARG A 531 -15.32 -3.00 -42.24
CA ARG A 531 -16.27 -2.76 -43.33
C ARG A 531 -16.25 -3.88 -44.36
N ILE A 532 -17.42 -4.23 -44.90
CA ILE A 532 -17.56 -5.28 -45.93
C ILE A 532 -16.87 -4.85 -47.23
N GLU A 533 -16.95 -3.57 -47.60
CA GLU A 533 -16.28 -2.98 -48.78
C GLU A 533 -14.76 -3.22 -48.78
N ASP A 534 -14.15 -3.29 -47.59
CA ASP A 534 -12.72 -3.56 -47.41
C ASP A 534 -12.43 -5.07 -47.33
N GLY A 535 -13.36 -5.96 -47.72
CA GLY A 535 -13.23 -7.41 -47.51
C GLY A 535 -13.32 -7.83 -46.04
N GLY A 536 -13.96 -7.01 -45.20
CA GLY A 536 -14.25 -7.29 -43.80
C GLY A 536 -15.58 -8.02 -43.58
N CYS A 537 -15.97 -8.18 -42.32
CA CYS A 537 -17.18 -8.93 -41.95
C CYS A 537 -18.38 -8.06 -41.50
N GLY A 538 -18.28 -6.73 -41.62
CA GLY A 538 -19.32 -5.79 -41.19
C GLY A 538 -19.33 -5.47 -39.69
N LEU A 539 -18.48 -6.10 -38.88
CA LEU A 539 -18.51 -5.94 -37.42
C LEU A 539 -18.23 -4.49 -37.00
N THR A 540 -19.13 -3.96 -36.18
CA THR A 540 -18.94 -2.71 -35.44
C THR A 540 -19.07 -2.98 -33.93
N GLY A 541 -18.16 -2.45 -33.12
CA GLY A 541 -18.18 -2.65 -31.66
C GLY A 541 -17.16 -1.79 -30.93
N ASP A 542 -17.10 -1.90 -29.60
CA ASP A 542 -16.09 -1.24 -28.78
C ASP A 542 -14.72 -1.90 -29.01
N ARG A 543 -13.70 -1.10 -29.33
CA ARG A 543 -12.36 -1.62 -29.68
C ARG A 543 -11.77 -2.47 -28.55
N ASP A 544 -11.94 -2.03 -27.30
CA ASP A 544 -11.34 -2.71 -26.15
C ASP A 544 -12.07 -4.07 -25.92
N LEU A 545 -13.40 -4.13 -26.11
CA LEU A 545 -14.15 -5.39 -26.09
C LEU A 545 -13.80 -6.33 -27.25
N VAL A 546 -13.62 -5.81 -28.47
CA VAL A 546 -13.20 -6.62 -29.63
C VAL A 546 -11.80 -7.20 -29.43
N ALA A 547 -10.86 -6.41 -28.89
CA ALA A 547 -9.52 -6.89 -28.56
C ALA A 547 -9.55 -7.96 -27.46
N ALA A 548 -10.35 -7.76 -26.42
CA ALA A 548 -10.57 -8.76 -25.37
C ALA A 548 -11.22 -10.04 -25.93
N ALA A 549 -12.15 -9.93 -26.88
CA ALA A 549 -12.75 -11.08 -27.54
C ALA A 549 -11.71 -11.88 -28.34
N LEU A 550 -10.85 -11.21 -29.11
CA LEU A 550 -9.75 -11.86 -29.84
C LEU A 550 -8.73 -12.53 -28.90
N ALA A 551 -8.44 -11.91 -27.75
CA ALA A 551 -7.60 -12.53 -26.73
C ALA A 551 -8.15 -13.89 -26.26
N ALA A 552 -9.48 -14.06 -26.21
CA ALA A 552 -10.11 -15.33 -25.80
C ALA A 552 -9.86 -16.48 -26.78
N PHE A 553 -9.51 -16.18 -28.04
CA PHE A 553 -9.13 -17.15 -29.08
C PHE A 553 -7.62 -17.16 -29.34
N THR A 554 -6.83 -16.64 -28.40
CA THR A 554 -5.37 -16.66 -28.51
C THR A 554 -4.79 -17.87 -27.79
N HIS A 555 -4.02 -18.67 -28.52
CA HIS A 555 -3.31 -19.85 -28.02
C HIS A 555 -1.81 -19.55 -27.96
N LEU A 556 -1.15 -20.08 -26.93
CA LEU A 556 0.31 -20.02 -26.79
C LEU A 556 0.84 -21.44 -26.92
N HIS A 557 1.79 -21.64 -27.84
CA HIS A 557 2.52 -22.92 -27.92
C HIS A 557 3.39 -23.12 -26.67
N ASP A 558 4.04 -22.06 -26.19
CA ASP A 558 4.72 -22.04 -24.90
C ASP A 558 4.06 -20.98 -23.98
N PRO A 559 3.37 -21.40 -22.90
CA PRO A 559 2.79 -20.48 -21.92
C PRO A 559 3.79 -19.51 -21.26
N GLY A 560 5.08 -19.84 -21.25
CA GLY A 560 6.17 -19.03 -20.70
C GLY A 560 6.74 -17.99 -21.68
N ASP A 561 6.47 -18.13 -22.98
CA ASP A 561 6.94 -17.21 -24.01
C ASP A 561 5.75 -16.52 -24.73
N PRO A 562 5.48 -15.23 -24.41
CA PRO A 562 4.44 -14.45 -25.07
C PRO A 562 4.55 -14.37 -26.59
N SER A 563 5.75 -14.55 -27.16
CA SER A 563 6.00 -14.47 -28.61
C SER A 563 5.35 -15.63 -29.38
N THR A 564 5.06 -16.74 -28.70
CA THR A 564 4.40 -17.91 -29.30
C THR A 564 2.89 -17.76 -29.47
N ALA A 565 2.32 -16.64 -29.01
CA ALA A 565 0.89 -16.37 -29.10
C ALA A 565 0.42 -16.29 -30.56
N ARG A 566 -0.66 -17.01 -30.89
CA ARG A 566 -1.35 -17.00 -32.19
C ARG A 566 -2.86 -16.94 -31.97
N VAL A 567 -3.56 -16.21 -32.83
CA VAL A 567 -5.02 -16.07 -32.78
C VAL A 567 -5.65 -17.11 -33.71
N ASP A 568 -6.62 -17.87 -33.21
CA ASP A 568 -7.46 -18.75 -34.02
C ASP A 568 -8.59 -17.95 -34.67
N TYR A 569 -8.29 -17.37 -35.83
CA TYR A 569 -9.23 -16.57 -36.59
C TYR A 569 -10.40 -17.38 -37.17
N THR A 570 -10.20 -18.68 -37.41
CA THR A 570 -11.23 -19.57 -37.93
C THR A 570 -12.33 -19.74 -36.89
N THR A 571 -11.96 -20.10 -35.67
CA THR A 571 -12.92 -20.24 -34.57
C THR A 571 -13.48 -18.89 -34.14
N SER A 572 -12.67 -17.83 -34.06
CA SER A 572 -13.18 -16.51 -33.69
C SER A 572 -14.18 -15.98 -34.71
N ARG A 573 -13.97 -16.19 -36.01
CA ARG A 573 -14.94 -15.79 -37.05
C ARG A 573 -16.25 -16.55 -36.91
N ARG A 574 -16.19 -17.88 -36.73
CA ARG A 574 -17.38 -18.73 -36.55
C ARG A 574 -18.19 -18.31 -35.32
N VAL A 575 -17.51 -18.12 -34.19
CA VAL A 575 -18.18 -17.83 -32.92
C VAL A 575 -18.63 -16.36 -32.83
N LEU A 576 -17.83 -15.40 -33.32
CA LEU A 576 -18.09 -13.98 -33.10
C LEU A 576 -18.74 -13.24 -34.28
N CYS A 577 -18.62 -13.75 -35.51
CA CYS A 577 -19.17 -13.09 -36.70
C CYS A 577 -20.37 -13.82 -37.31
N ALA A 578 -20.44 -15.15 -37.16
CA ALA A 578 -21.50 -15.97 -37.77
C ALA A 578 -22.62 -16.40 -36.78
N GLY A 579 -22.47 -16.12 -35.49
CA GLY A 579 -23.49 -16.46 -34.48
C GLY A 579 -24.61 -15.41 -34.38
N GLY A 580 -25.80 -15.87 -33.97
CA GLY A 580 -27.06 -15.14 -33.99
C GLY A 580 -27.17 -13.84 -33.13
N PRO A 581 -28.37 -13.26 -33.01
CA PRO A 581 -28.62 -11.83 -32.71
C PRO A 581 -28.16 -11.25 -31.34
N GLY A 582 -27.40 -11.97 -30.51
CA GLY A 582 -26.86 -11.46 -29.22
C GLY A 582 -25.37 -11.09 -29.22
N LEU A 583 -24.62 -11.51 -30.24
CA LEU A 583 -23.17 -11.33 -30.36
C LEU A 583 -22.71 -9.88 -30.60
N PRO A 584 -23.38 -9.09 -31.47
CA PRO A 584 -23.03 -7.68 -31.66
C PRO A 584 -23.18 -6.85 -30.38
N GLY A 585 -24.15 -7.18 -29.51
CA GLY A 585 -24.37 -6.50 -28.23
C GLY A 585 -23.21 -6.71 -27.25
N ALA A 586 -22.72 -7.95 -27.11
CA ALA A 586 -21.61 -8.28 -26.22
C ALA A 586 -20.28 -7.62 -26.62
N LEU A 587 -20.10 -7.28 -27.89
CA LEU A 587 -18.91 -6.58 -28.39
C LEU A 587 -19.07 -5.06 -28.43
N THR A 588 -20.29 -4.55 -28.22
CA THR A 588 -20.58 -3.11 -28.20
C THR A 588 -20.62 -2.57 -26.78
N GLU A 589 -21.19 -3.34 -25.85
CA GLU A 589 -21.36 -2.94 -24.46
C GLU A 589 -21.17 -4.10 -23.46
N SER A 590 -21.21 -3.76 -22.17
CA SER A 590 -21.03 -4.72 -21.08
C SER A 590 -22.34 -5.49 -20.88
N THR A 591 -22.32 -6.81 -21.08
CA THR A 591 -23.47 -7.70 -20.86
C THR A 591 -23.53 -8.27 -19.44
N ALA A 592 -22.39 -8.27 -18.72
CA ALA A 592 -22.30 -8.60 -17.31
C ALA A 592 -21.60 -7.45 -16.56
N PRO A 593 -22.32 -6.41 -16.12
CA PRO A 593 -21.70 -5.32 -15.38
C PRO A 593 -21.10 -5.85 -14.08
N ILE A 594 -19.80 -5.65 -13.90
CA ILE A 594 -19.09 -6.03 -12.68
C ILE A 594 -19.46 -5.00 -11.59
N PRO A 595 -20.17 -5.41 -10.52
CA PRO A 595 -20.61 -4.48 -9.49
C PRO A 595 -19.38 -3.97 -8.73
N ILE A 596 -18.97 -2.75 -9.05
CA ILE A 596 -17.95 -2.07 -8.26
C ILE A 596 -18.61 -1.73 -6.93
N ASN A 597 -18.41 -2.57 -5.91
CA ASN A 597 -18.96 -2.34 -4.57
C ASN A 597 -18.50 -0.96 -4.08
N GLY A 598 -19.39 0.01 -4.27
CA GLY A 598 -19.28 1.34 -3.72
C GLY A 598 -19.54 1.22 -2.23
N ALA A 599 -18.47 1.00 -1.46
CA ALA A 599 -18.50 0.81 -0.01
C ALA A 599 -18.86 -0.60 0.46
N SER A 600 -17.86 -1.48 0.51
CA SER A 600 -17.79 -2.49 1.57
C SER A 600 -16.98 -1.91 2.73
N ASN A 601 -17.66 -1.51 3.81
CA ASN A 601 -17.34 -1.48 5.26
C ASN A 601 -15.89 -1.38 5.81
N ALA A 602 -14.87 -1.06 5.02
CA ALA A 602 -13.47 -0.99 5.44
C ALA A 602 -13.11 0.31 6.18
N GLU A 603 -14.09 1.21 6.43
CA GLU A 603 -13.91 2.38 7.32
C GLU A 603 -14.36 2.12 8.78
N VAL A 604 -14.92 0.95 9.11
CA VAL A 604 -15.20 0.58 10.51
C VAL A 604 -14.00 -0.19 11.07
N GLY A 605 -12.95 0.56 11.41
CA GLY A 605 -11.76 0.02 12.06
C GLY A 605 -11.02 1.11 12.80
N ASN A 606 -11.41 1.32 14.06
CA ASN A 606 -10.97 2.35 15.01
C ASN A 606 -11.72 3.70 14.92
N ALA A 607 -13.05 3.68 15.04
CA ALA A 607 -13.73 4.79 15.68
C ALA A 607 -13.52 4.62 17.19
N ALA A 608 -12.85 5.60 17.80
CA ALA A 608 -12.71 5.68 19.25
C ALA A 608 -14.08 5.89 19.88
N ALA A 609 -14.29 5.21 21.02
CA ALA A 609 -15.24 5.50 22.11
C ALA A 609 -16.59 6.10 21.69
N THR A 610 -17.64 5.28 21.83
CA THR A 610 -19.00 5.72 22.12
C THR A 610 -18.96 6.78 23.22
N HIS A 611 -19.20 8.04 22.86
CA HIS A 611 -19.55 9.09 23.80
C HIS A 611 -21.01 8.86 24.22
N HIS A 612 -21.23 8.34 25.42
CA HIS A 612 -22.54 8.48 26.07
C HIS A 612 -22.80 9.97 26.36
N PRO A 613 -24.04 10.46 26.18
CA PRO A 613 -24.39 11.83 26.48
C PRO A 613 -24.42 12.00 28.01
N ARG A 614 -23.50 12.79 28.56
CA ARG A 614 -23.61 13.26 29.95
C ARG A 614 -24.31 14.63 29.99
N PRO A 615 -25.25 14.84 30.93
CA PRO A 615 -26.05 16.05 31.03
C PRO A 615 -25.18 17.26 31.41
N ARG A 616 -25.48 18.40 30.79
CA ARG A 616 -24.81 19.68 31.01
C ARG A 616 -25.17 20.26 32.38
N HIS A 617 -24.31 20.07 33.38
CA HIS A 617 -24.31 20.95 34.55
C HIS A 617 -23.60 22.26 34.20
N LYS A 618 -24.38 23.35 34.19
CA LYS A 618 -23.89 24.74 34.15
C LYS A 618 -23.21 25.03 35.49
N LEU A 619 -21.89 25.22 35.49
CA LEU A 619 -21.20 25.96 36.55
C LEU A 619 -20.85 27.35 36.03
N GLN A 620 -21.54 28.33 36.60
CA GLN A 620 -21.28 29.76 36.45
C GLN A 620 -19.84 30.08 36.89
N ARG A 621 -19.10 30.81 36.05
CA ARG A 621 -18.01 31.66 36.53
C ARG A 621 -18.12 33.03 35.87
N GLY A 622 -18.28 34.02 36.73
CA GLY A 622 -18.56 35.40 36.39
C GLY A 622 -17.40 36.13 35.70
N ARG A 623 -17.79 36.92 34.70
CA ARG A 623 -17.37 38.29 34.35
C ARG A 623 -15.99 38.77 34.81
N LYS A 624 -15.17 39.23 33.85
CA LYS A 624 -14.85 40.67 33.68
C LYS A 624 -14.40 40.96 32.23
N ARG A 625 -14.72 42.20 31.82
CA ARG A 625 -14.99 42.79 30.49
C ARG A 625 -13.75 43.11 29.62
N ALA A 626 -13.95 43.14 28.29
CA ALA A 626 -13.85 44.33 27.39
C ALA A 626 -13.84 43.85 25.90
N ALA A 627 -14.91 44.08 25.11
CA ALA A 627 -15.11 45.16 24.10
C ALA A 627 -14.04 45.17 22.98
N SER A 628 -14.29 45.21 21.66
CA SER A 628 -15.38 45.78 20.83
C SER A 628 -15.36 45.10 19.42
N ALA A 629 -16.49 44.61 18.91
CA ALA A 629 -17.48 45.26 18.01
C ALA A 629 -17.07 45.41 16.53
N ARG A 630 -17.70 44.57 15.69
CA ARG A 630 -17.86 44.73 14.23
C ARG A 630 -18.89 45.83 13.92
N ARG A 631 -18.72 46.55 12.81
CA ARG A 631 -19.85 47.12 12.05
C ARG A 631 -19.66 46.97 10.54
N THR A 632 -20.74 46.51 9.92
CA THR A 632 -21.08 46.45 8.49
C THR A 632 -21.56 47.80 7.98
N ARG A 633 -21.39 48.08 6.68
CA ARG A 633 -22.31 48.94 5.91
C ARG A 633 -22.21 48.72 4.41
N THR A 634 -23.35 48.91 3.75
CA THR A 634 -23.74 48.60 2.37
C THR A 634 -24.09 49.88 1.61
N SER A 635 -23.93 49.83 0.27
CA SER A 635 -24.63 50.56 -0.82
C SER A 635 -24.37 52.06 -1.04
N THR A 636 -24.05 52.47 -2.29
CA THR A 636 -24.97 53.10 -3.28
C THR A 636 -24.27 53.44 -4.63
N VAL A 637 -25.04 53.43 -5.72
CA VAL A 637 -24.78 53.98 -7.09
C VAL A 637 -26.02 54.81 -7.47
N PRO A 638 -25.90 55.90 -8.25
CA PRO A 638 -26.51 55.98 -9.61
C PRO A 638 -25.67 56.73 -10.69
N THR A 639 -25.88 56.35 -11.97
CA THR A 639 -25.54 56.98 -13.30
C THR A 639 -26.51 58.15 -13.64
N PRO A 640 -26.56 58.86 -14.82
CA PRO A 640 -25.92 58.73 -16.17
C PRO A 640 -25.46 60.07 -16.86
N ASP A 641 -24.84 60.01 -18.06
CA ASP A 641 -25.07 60.89 -19.25
C ASP A 641 -24.15 60.51 -20.45
N GLU A 642 -24.71 60.52 -21.68
CA GLU A 642 -24.20 60.13 -23.02
C GLU A 642 -24.75 61.19 -24.05
N PRO A 643 -24.38 61.35 -25.36
CA PRO A 643 -23.51 60.58 -26.30
C PRO A 643 -22.67 61.48 -27.31
N PRO A 644 -22.36 61.16 -28.62
CA PRO A 644 -20.99 61.15 -29.27
C PRO A 644 -20.87 62.04 -30.56
N PRO A 645 -20.07 61.78 -31.64
CA PRO A 645 -18.64 61.47 -31.93
C PRO A 645 -17.93 62.66 -32.73
N PRO A 646 -16.79 62.55 -33.50
CA PRO A 646 -16.57 61.69 -34.68
C PRO A 646 -15.19 61.01 -34.79
N THR A 647 -15.16 60.02 -35.69
CA THR A 647 -14.04 59.18 -36.14
C THR A 647 -13.00 59.90 -37.02
N THR A 648 -11.72 59.58 -36.79
CA THR A 648 -10.61 59.39 -37.75
C THR A 648 -9.41 59.01 -36.86
N GLY A 649 -8.66 57.93 -37.01
CA GLY A 649 -8.06 57.29 -38.18
C GLY A 649 -6.55 57.23 -37.91
N GLY A 650 -5.95 56.03 -37.81
CA GLY A 650 -4.48 55.86 -37.82
C GLY A 650 -3.88 55.10 -36.63
N ALA A 651 -3.55 53.83 -36.86
CA ALA A 651 -2.74 52.96 -36.00
C ALA A 651 -1.25 53.44 -35.95
N PRO A 652 -0.35 52.93 -35.06
CA PRO A 652 0.03 51.51 -35.04
C PRO A 652 0.21 50.87 -33.65
N VAL A 653 0.04 49.55 -33.68
CA VAL A 653 0.09 48.57 -32.60
C VAL A 653 1.53 48.34 -32.10
N THR A 654 1.73 48.26 -30.77
CA THR A 654 2.83 47.50 -30.15
C THR A 654 2.28 46.50 -29.12
N PRO A 655 2.89 45.30 -28.98
CA PRO A 655 2.22 44.13 -28.44
C PRO A 655 2.40 43.94 -26.94
N ASP A 656 1.31 43.47 -26.34
CA ASP A 656 1.13 43.17 -24.93
C ASP A 656 1.87 41.91 -24.47
N ARG A 657 2.23 41.93 -23.20
CA ARG A 657 3.14 41.02 -22.51
C ARG A 657 2.60 39.60 -22.40
N HIS A 658 3.39 38.65 -22.89
CA HIS A 658 3.20 37.22 -22.72
C HIS A 658 3.19 36.78 -21.24
N ARG A 659 2.03 36.28 -20.80
CA ARG A 659 1.87 35.20 -19.82
C ARG A 659 2.40 33.88 -20.41
N PRO A 660 3.15 33.04 -19.69
CA PRO A 660 3.42 31.68 -20.16
C PRO A 660 2.17 30.81 -19.98
N ARG A 661 1.40 30.67 -21.05
CA ARG A 661 0.54 29.51 -21.30
C ARG A 661 1.46 28.33 -21.63
N THR A 662 1.45 27.27 -20.82
CA THR A 662 1.95 25.97 -21.22
C THR A 662 1.10 25.46 -22.38
N ARG A 663 1.56 25.69 -23.62
CA ARG A 663 1.05 24.98 -24.80
C ARG A 663 1.43 23.52 -24.65
N LEU A 664 0.41 22.66 -24.54
CA LEU A 664 0.49 21.30 -25.02
C LEU A 664 0.76 21.40 -26.53
N SER A 665 1.95 20.98 -26.95
CA SER A 665 2.22 20.80 -28.38
C SER A 665 1.41 19.60 -28.84
N ASN A 666 0.44 19.83 -29.73
CA ASN A 666 0.09 18.86 -30.75
C ASN A 666 1.35 18.62 -31.59
N LYS A 667 2.16 17.63 -31.21
CA LYS A 667 3.16 17.03 -32.08
C LYS A 667 2.78 15.57 -32.23
N THR A 668 2.37 15.22 -33.44
CA THR A 668 2.32 13.85 -33.94
C THR A 668 3.68 13.18 -33.64
N PRO A 669 3.72 11.98 -33.05
CA PRO A 669 4.99 11.27 -32.90
C PRO A 669 5.52 10.90 -34.30
N PRO A 670 6.85 10.88 -34.51
CA PRO A 670 7.42 10.40 -35.77
C PRO A 670 7.01 8.93 -35.99
N GLN A 671 6.56 8.63 -37.21
CA GLN A 671 6.05 7.32 -37.64
C GLN A 671 7.13 6.22 -37.73
N ASP A 672 8.42 6.51 -37.51
CA ASP A 672 9.53 5.63 -37.88
C ASP A 672 10.30 4.98 -36.73
N LEU A 673 9.63 4.46 -35.69
CA LEU A 673 10.31 3.60 -34.70
C LEU A 673 9.56 2.33 -34.30
N LEU A 674 8.55 1.90 -35.06
CA LEU A 674 7.83 0.65 -34.75
C LEU A 674 7.58 -0.28 -35.95
N ASN A 675 8.18 -0.03 -37.11
CA ASN A 675 8.16 -0.95 -38.25
C ASN A 675 9.58 -1.12 -38.83
N ARG A 676 10.33 -2.10 -38.32
CA ARG A 676 11.31 -2.88 -39.10
C ARG A 676 11.27 -4.32 -38.57
N PRO A 677 11.42 -5.31 -39.46
CA PRO A 677 10.80 -6.64 -39.39
C PRO A 677 11.09 -7.44 -38.13
#